data_AF-A0A5S4ZZ51-F1
#
_entry.id   AF-A0A5S4ZZ51-F1
#
_cell.length_a   1.000
_cell.length_b   1.000
_cell.length_c   1.000
_cell.angle_alpha   90.00
_cell.angle_beta   90.00
_cell.angle_gamma   90.00
#
_symmetry.space_group_name_H-M   'P 1'
#
loop_
_entity.id
_entity.type
_entity.pdbx_description
1 polymer ?
#
loop_
_entity_poly.entity_id
_entity_poly.type
_entity_poly.pdbx_seq_one_letter_code
_entity_poly.pdbx_strand_id
1 'polypeptide(L)'
;MALVEFDLFLDESGVFNDATSQDRRNSLVGGILVPRGALTEKQARDILLSACRASGINWSGRGTLHANELPREKFPAMALSTVRQLTAGQVKVFMVENTERLQIVNPDITYLNMLAEGITQLFSTLNTQYESISLSIDAAVRMVKDKQHPGSITGIERQEYTARLQERLHWAWLRRGMAGGSSKWDVKKFITGSAREEYRLMLADVLCHAWFCRNTKFSGAAQQELLATIEEHGYIYSVLEYGTISAVERLMAAGDLGEAFFMICTSLLEEQRFNHRATADKLYKLLPRLVNKLMELPDTGRNYHLTTIKNRINYIINVDRRYDQALFLMELLNNHLLRPLKETPAAALDENLLNLITLEISSSVLAIANHRGNVRMAEQIINEIKEIIPPLAGHWENFQHIMEFLFWEAVHFNNCYDFDATIKLMNTLERFYNDTIELYPIALPGVFPDSIKSDLKGKILGNRLQAYMFKGRLDPASYRLAQRDSDAALDQFTSAHDLSRHYMYRCHIETDAGNFQDALHYLALGVNKKQQEVTTQEIAAALAGDRHREYDFGLMHYARLMAAAAPGELAGNMEQAWQKHALDNHPVLKGFTDHPVEIICWKKGSYYLATGSIKAGLEWHRRALEICFRDNDNVTLQTIGLGVLAEQAGHLAGAGDRYRKEYKNAVKKAMEKYREIFGQPGLPGAMVDYFASWPAVLQQAMERRDEDTAAALLNLAHRIPF
;
A
#
# COMPACT_ATOMS: atom_id res chain seq x y z
N MET A 1 18.56 19.20 -13.37
CA MET A 1 19.48 19.00 -12.22
C MET A 1 19.91 17.55 -12.21
N ALA A 2 21.18 17.26 -11.93
CA ALA A 2 21.79 15.97 -12.27
C ALA A 2 21.59 14.92 -11.17
N LEU A 3 21.07 13.75 -11.54
CA LEU A 3 21.12 12.54 -10.74
C LEU A 3 22.59 12.16 -10.51
N VAL A 4 22.97 11.93 -9.25
CA VAL A 4 24.31 11.46 -8.89
C VAL A 4 24.23 9.98 -8.55
N GLU A 5 25.09 9.18 -9.18
CA GLU A 5 25.10 7.73 -9.03
C GLU A 5 26.37 7.25 -8.34
N PHE A 6 26.21 6.34 -7.38
CA PHE A 6 27.32 5.73 -6.64
C PHE A 6 27.24 4.20 -6.68
N ASP A 7 28.40 3.58 -6.57
CA ASP A 7 28.57 2.16 -6.24
C ASP A 7 28.96 2.01 -4.78
N LEU A 8 28.27 1.12 -4.07
CA LEU A 8 28.52 0.78 -2.67
C LEU A 8 28.86 -0.71 -2.58
N PHE A 9 30.08 -1.03 -2.16
CA PHE A 9 30.56 -2.41 -1.97
C PHE A 9 30.65 -2.70 -0.47
N LEU A 10 30.01 -3.77 -0.01
CA LEU A 10 29.86 -4.07 1.42
C LEU A 10 30.34 -5.49 1.77
N ASP A 11 30.98 -5.60 2.93
CA ASP A 11 31.28 -6.86 3.59
C ASP A 11 31.01 -6.75 5.11
N GLU A 12 31.02 -7.87 5.82
CA GLU A 12 30.80 -7.94 7.26
C GLU A 12 32.06 -8.39 8.02
N SER A 13 32.16 -8.00 9.28
CA SER A 13 33.18 -8.50 10.19
C SER A 13 32.64 -8.54 11.63
N GLY A 14 33.12 -9.51 12.40
CA GLY A 14 32.70 -9.71 13.79
C GLY A 14 31.73 -10.86 14.01
N VAL A 15 31.29 -11.03 15.26
CA VAL A 15 30.45 -12.15 15.68
C VAL A 15 29.06 -11.63 16.02
N PHE A 16 28.12 -11.80 15.09
CA PHE A 16 26.74 -11.33 15.25
C PHE A 16 25.90 -12.19 16.23
N ASN A 17 26.53 -13.13 16.93
CA ASN A 17 25.94 -13.97 17.97
C ASN A 17 26.47 -13.54 19.35
N ASP A 18 26.17 -12.30 19.73
CA ASP A 18 26.77 -11.62 20.89
C ASP A 18 26.39 -12.25 22.25
N ALA A 19 25.27 -12.97 22.36
CA ALA A 19 24.82 -13.54 23.64
C ALA A 19 25.70 -14.69 24.20
N THR A 20 26.57 -15.29 23.38
CA THR A 20 27.37 -16.48 23.77
C THR A 20 28.85 -16.38 23.41
N SER A 21 29.27 -15.30 22.76
CA SER A 21 30.65 -15.13 22.32
C SER A 21 31.55 -14.63 23.46
N GLN A 22 32.72 -15.26 23.64
CA GLN A 22 33.78 -14.72 24.50
C GLN A 22 34.49 -13.51 23.85
N ASP A 23 34.28 -13.29 22.55
CA ASP A 23 34.85 -12.17 21.81
C ASP A 23 34.06 -10.89 22.09
N ARG A 24 34.66 -9.96 22.84
CA ARG A 24 34.07 -8.67 23.20
C ARG A 24 34.25 -7.60 22.11
N ARG A 25 34.26 -7.95 20.82
CA ARG A 25 34.38 -6.96 19.73
C ARG A 25 33.03 -6.78 19.04
N ASN A 26 32.75 -5.55 18.63
CA ASN A 26 31.47 -5.20 18.03
C ASN A 26 31.33 -5.81 16.63
N SER A 27 30.13 -6.28 16.28
CA SER A 27 29.79 -6.64 14.90
C SER A 27 29.76 -5.39 14.02
N LEU A 28 30.12 -5.51 12.75
CA LEU A 28 30.12 -4.41 11.80
C LEU A 28 29.75 -4.83 10.37
N VAL A 29 29.23 -3.85 9.63
CA VAL A 29 29.09 -3.88 8.17
C VAL A 29 29.87 -2.71 7.61
N GLY A 30 30.76 -2.96 6.66
CA GLY A 30 31.66 -1.93 6.16
C GLY A 30 32.12 -2.16 4.74
N GLY A 31 32.68 -1.12 4.14
CA GLY A 31 33.22 -1.20 2.79
C GLY A 31 33.47 0.17 2.18
N ILE A 32 33.17 0.32 0.88
CA ILE A 32 33.56 1.49 0.10
C ILE A 32 32.42 2.05 -0.74
N LEU A 33 32.39 3.37 -0.83
CA LEU A 33 31.48 4.16 -1.66
C LEU A 33 32.29 4.94 -2.70
N VAL A 34 31.91 4.81 -3.97
CA VAL A 34 32.54 5.51 -5.10
C VAL A 34 31.50 6.03 -6.08
N PRO A 35 31.79 7.08 -6.87
CA PRO A 35 30.96 7.43 -8.02
C PRO A 35 30.81 6.22 -8.96
N ARG A 36 29.65 6.06 -9.57
CA ARG A 36 29.31 4.91 -10.43
C ARG A 36 30.39 4.68 -11.49
N GLY A 37 30.96 3.48 -11.51
CA GLY A 37 31.99 3.06 -12.47
C GLY A 37 33.40 3.60 -12.21
N ALA A 38 33.64 4.37 -11.14
CA ALA A 38 34.96 4.94 -10.84
C ALA A 38 35.98 3.88 -10.38
N LEU A 39 35.52 2.76 -9.82
CA LEU A 39 36.37 1.64 -9.39
C LEU A 39 36.04 0.36 -10.17
N THR A 40 36.93 -0.02 -11.08
CA THR A 40 36.83 -1.26 -11.85
C THR A 40 37.45 -2.45 -11.09
N GLU A 41 37.06 -3.68 -11.44
CA GLU A 41 37.69 -4.91 -10.91
C GLU A 41 39.21 -4.93 -11.12
N LYS A 42 39.69 -4.42 -12.26
CA LYS A 42 41.12 -4.34 -12.54
C LYS A 42 41.83 -3.38 -11.58
N GLN A 43 41.28 -2.17 -11.38
CA GLN A 43 41.84 -1.21 -10.43
C GLN A 43 41.82 -1.76 -9.00
N ALA A 44 40.73 -2.40 -8.59
CA ALA A 44 40.62 -3.03 -7.29
C ALA A 44 41.71 -4.10 -7.07
N ARG A 45 41.91 -4.98 -8.05
CA ARG A 45 42.98 -5.98 -8.03
C ARG A 45 44.37 -5.34 -7.96
N ASP A 46 44.61 -4.30 -8.74
CA ASP A 46 45.91 -3.64 -8.81
C ASP A 46 46.26 -2.93 -7.48
N ILE A 47 45.26 -2.34 -6.79
CA ILE A 47 45.40 -1.79 -5.43
C ILE A 47 45.77 -2.89 -4.43
N LEU A 48 45.03 -4.00 -4.42
CA LEU A 48 45.32 -5.14 -3.52
C LEU A 48 46.70 -5.74 -3.77
N LEU A 49 47.09 -5.89 -5.04
CA LEU A 49 48.40 -6.42 -5.42
C LEU A 49 49.54 -5.50 -4.98
N SER A 50 49.36 -4.18 -5.18
CA SER A 50 50.29 -3.15 -4.73
C SER A 50 50.45 -3.17 -3.20
N ALA A 51 49.33 -3.23 -2.46
CA ALA A 51 49.33 -3.27 -1.00
C ALA A 51 49.99 -4.55 -0.45
N CYS A 52 49.74 -5.70 -1.06
CA CYS A 52 50.39 -6.97 -0.71
C CYS A 52 51.91 -6.92 -0.93
N ARG A 53 52.36 -6.40 -2.08
CA ARG A 53 53.80 -6.23 -2.38
C ARG A 53 54.49 -5.31 -1.38
N ALA A 54 53.89 -4.15 -1.08
CA ALA A 54 54.41 -3.20 -0.11
C ALA A 54 54.56 -3.78 1.30
N SER A 55 53.80 -4.82 1.61
CA SER A 55 53.71 -5.43 2.95
C SER A 55 54.39 -6.81 3.02
N GLY A 56 55.04 -7.24 1.93
CA GLY A 56 55.69 -8.55 1.84
C GLY A 56 54.73 -9.74 1.93
N ILE A 57 53.48 -9.57 1.51
CA ILE A 57 52.48 -10.65 1.37
C ILE A 57 52.57 -11.20 -0.06
N ASN A 58 52.79 -12.51 -0.18
CA ASN A 58 52.90 -13.17 -1.49
C ASN A 58 51.51 -13.58 -2.00
N TRP A 59 50.83 -12.65 -2.68
CA TRP A 59 49.58 -12.91 -3.38
C TRP A 59 49.78 -12.67 -4.88
N SER A 60 49.36 -13.65 -5.70
CA SER A 60 49.61 -13.66 -7.15
C SER A 60 48.70 -12.71 -7.95
N GLY A 61 47.78 -12.00 -7.27
CA GLY A 61 46.72 -11.23 -7.92
C GLY A 61 45.62 -12.12 -8.52
N ARG A 62 45.57 -13.40 -8.14
CA ARG A 62 44.53 -14.36 -8.55
C ARG A 62 44.02 -15.11 -7.33
N GLY A 63 42.71 -15.36 -7.31
CA GLY A 63 42.04 -16.07 -6.21
C GLY A 63 41.81 -15.17 -4.99
N THR A 64 41.28 -15.80 -3.95
CA THR A 64 40.80 -15.12 -2.74
C THR A 64 41.91 -14.47 -1.93
N LEU A 65 41.64 -13.25 -1.45
CA LEU A 65 42.43 -12.58 -0.41
C LEU A 65 41.49 -12.25 0.76
N HIS A 66 41.40 -13.15 1.74
CA HIS A 66 40.58 -12.93 2.94
C HIS A 66 41.40 -12.27 4.05
N ALA A 67 40.94 -11.12 4.52
CA ALA A 67 41.64 -10.28 5.48
C ALA A 67 41.85 -10.96 6.84
N ASN A 68 40.93 -11.84 7.24
CA ASN A 68 41.01 -12.63 8.47
C ASN A 68 42.10 -13.72 8.44
N GLU A 69 42.47 -14.22 7.26
CA GLU A 69 43.49 -15.25 7.04
C GLU A 69 44.91 -14.68 6.94
N LEU A 70 45.05 -13.35 6.82
CA LEU A 70 46.36 -12.72 6.65
C LEU A 70 47.20 -12.66 7.93
N PRO A 71 48.54 -12.82 7.82
CA PRO A 71 49.45 -12.78 8.96
C PRO A 71 49.33 -11.49 9.77
N ARG A 72 49.17 -11.61 11.10
CA ARG A 72 48.94 -10.48 12.01
C ARG A 72 49.99 -9.37 11.89
N GLU A 73 51.24 -9.72 11.65
CA GLU A 73 52.34 -8.76 11.58
C GLU A 73 52.40 -7.98 10.26
N LYS A 74 51.87 -8.56 9.17
CA LYS A 74 51.90 -7.95 7.83
C LYS A 74 50.60 -7.23 7.47
N PHE A 75 49.50 -7.63 8.10
CA PHE A 75 48.18 -7.08 7.81
C PHE A 75 48.07 -5.55 8.02
N PRO A 76 48.59 -4.95 9.12
CA PRO A 76 48.47 -3.51 9.34
C PRO A 76 49.09 -2.65 8.23
N ALA A 77 50.28 -3.02 7.76
CA ALA A 77 50.94 -2.33 6.65
C ALA A 77 50.15 -2.46 5.34
N MET A 78 49.56 -3.63 5.09
CA MET A 78 48.75 -3.89 3.90
C MET A 78 47.45 -3.08 3.93
N ALA A 79 46.75 -3.10 5.07
CA ALA A 79 45.52 -2.36 5.25
C ALA A 79 45.75 -0.85 5.11
N LEU A 80 46.79 -0.28 5.74
CA LEU A 80 47.14 1.13 5.59
C LEU A 80 47.50 1.49 4.15
N SER A 81 48.28 0.65 3.47
CA SER A 81 48.61 0.86 2.04
C SER A 81 47.35 0.84 1.16
N THR A 82 46.38 -0.02 1.49
CA THR A 82 45.08 -0.10 0.80
C THR A 82 44.25 1.15 1.05
N VAL A 83 44.09 1.55 2.32
CA VAL A 83 43.34 2.76 2.73
C VAL A 83 43.92 4.00 2.02
N ARG A 84 45.24 4.19 2.05
CA ARG A 84 45.91 5.33 1.40
C ARG A 84 45.64 5.39 -0.10
N GLN A 85 45.73 4.25 -0.79
CA GLN A 85 45.48 4.18 -2.23
C GLN A 85 44.02 4.46 -2.57
N LEU A 86 43.09 4.00 -1.73
CA LEU A 86 41.66 4.26 -1.91
C LEU A 86 41.33 5.75 -1.67
N THR A 87 41.79 6.34 -0.57
CA THR A 87 41.48 7.74 -0.26
C THR A 87 42.14 8.72 -1.24
N ALA A 88 43.35 8.43 -1.71
CA ALA A 88 43.98 9.19 -2.81
C ALA A 88 43.16 9.14 -4.11
N GLY A 89 42.41 8.05 -4.34
CA GLY A 89 41.47 7.90 -5.45
C GLY A 89 40.09 8.50 -5.21
N GLN A 90 39.91 9.34 -4.17
CA GLN A 90 38.63 9.90 -3.74
C GLN A 90 37.56 8.87 -3.37
N VAL A 91 37.95 7.63 -3.06
CA VAL A 91 37.06 6.60 -2.55
C VAL A 91 36.70 6.94 -1.10
N LYS A 92 35.41 6.89 -0.77
CA LYS A 92 34.92 7.10 0.60
C LYS A 92 34.78 5.75 1.30
N VAL A 93 35.16 5.71 2.57
CA VAL A 93 34.93 4.54 3.42
C VAL A 93 33.50 4.59 3.97
N PHE A 94 32.84 3.45 4.06
CA PHE A 94 31.52 3.34 4.70
C PHE A 94 31.61 2.32 5.82
N MET A 95 31.10 2.66 7.01
CA MET A 95 31.18 1.80 8.18
C MET A 95 29.94 1.92 9.05
N VAL A 96 29.43 0.78 9.52
CA VAL A 96 28.31 0.70 10.46
C VAL A 96 28.69 -0.26 11.57
N GLU A 97 28.79 0.24 12.79
CA GLU A 97 29.22 -0.55 13.96
C GLU A 97 28.07 -0.79 14.94
N ASN A 98 27.90 -2.03 15.40
CA ASN A 98 26.97 -2.35 16.48
C ASN A 98 27.62 -2.06 17.84
N THR A 99 27.76 -0.78 18.20
CA THR A 99 28.49 -0.37 19.40
C THR A 99 27.85 -0.88 20.69
N GLU A 100 26.53 -1.13 20.67
CA GLU A 100 25.76 -1.62 21.82
C GLU A 100 25.63 -3.16 21.86
N ARG A 101 26.16 -3.88 20.86
CA ARG A 101 26.12 -5.36 20.76
C ARG A 101 24.72 -5.94 20.84
N LEU A 102 23.85 -5.33 20.05
CA LEU A 102 22.46 -5.71 19.96
C LEU A 102 22.34 -7.03 19.24
N GLN A 103 21.66 -7.98 19.88
CA GLN A 103 21.15 -9.16 19.20
C GLN A 103 19.69 -8.94 18.84
N ILE A 104 19.45 -8.61 17.58
CA ILE A 104 18.15 -8.30 17.03
C ILE A 104 17.52 -9.62 16.57
N VAL A 105 16.82 -10.31 17.49
CA VAL A 105 16.23 -11.68 17.35
C VAL A 105 17.27 -12.78 17.13
N ASN A 106 18.02 -12.70 16.04
CA ASN A 106 19.07 -13.64 15.69
C ASN A 106 20.19 -12.92 14.92
N PRO A 107 21.34 -13.56 14.71
CA PRO A 107 22.48 -12.94 14.05
C PRO A 107 22.18 -12.39 12.65
N ASP A 108 21.29 -13.04 11.90
CA ASP A 108 21.02 -12.74 10.49
C ASP A 108 20.14 -11.51 10.36
N ILE A 109 19.07 -11.45 11.17
CA ILE A 109 18.21 -10.28 11.28
C ILE A 109 19.00 -9.09 11.82
N THR A 110 19.95 -9.30 12.73
CA THR A 110 20.85 -8.25 13.22
C THR A 110 21.65 -7.64 12.07
N TYR A 111 22.26 -8.47 11.24
CA TYR A 111 23.02 -8.00 10.09
C TYR A 111 22.17 -7.25 9.05
N LEU A 112 21.01 -7.81 8.67
CA LEU A 112 20.11 -7.16 7.72
C LEU A 112 19.65 -5.78 8.22
N ASN A 113 19.41 -5.65 9.53
CA ASN A 113 19.09 -4.37 10.15
C ASN A 113 20.24 -3.38 10.13
N MET A 114 21.44 -3.83 10.46
CA MET A 114 22.63 -2.98 10.42
C MET A 114 22.88 -2.43 9.02
N LEU A 115 22.79 -3.29 8.01
CA LEU A 115 22.96 -2.91 6.63
C LEU A 115 21.89 -1.90 6.19
N ALA A 116 20.61 -2.19 6.43
CA ALA A 116 19.50 -1.32 6.03
C ALA A 116 19.55 0.06 6.72
N GLU A 117 19.87 0.07 8.02
CA GLU A 117 20.02 1.30 8.80
C GLU A 117 21.18 2.16 8.29
N GLY A 118 22.35 1.55 8.11
CA GLY A 118 23.53 2.26 7.62
C GLY A 118 23.34 2.87 6.24
N ILE A 119 22.73 2.13 5.30
CA ILE A 119 22.43 2.66 3.96
C ILE A 119 21.43 3.82 4.05
N THR A 120 20.44 3.74 4.94
CA THR A 120 19.47 4.82 5.16
C THR A 120 20.16 6.08 5.71
N GLN A 121 21.10 5.93 6.65
CA GLN A 121 21.91 7.04 7.16
C GLN A 121 22.86 7.61 6.09
N LEU A 122 23.38 6.75 5.20
CA LEU A 122 24.20 7.18 4.06
C LEU A 122 23.41 8.06 3.10
N PHE A 123 22.21 7.62 2.68
CA PHE A 123 21.33 8.45 1.86
C PHE A 123 21.04 9.79 2.53
N SER A 124 20.78 9.77 3.85
CA SER A 124 20.52 10.99 4.64
C SER A 124 21.69 11.97 4.57
N THR A 125 22.91 11.45 4.66
CA THR A 125 24.13 12.24 4.64
C THR A 125 24.39 12.80 3.23
N LEU A 126 24.29 11.95 2.21
CA LEU A 126 24.46 12.36 0.81
C LEU A 126 23.40 13.40 0.39
N ASN A 127 22.18 13.32 0.93
CA ASN A 127 21.10 14.25 0.63
C ASN A 127 21.34 15.67 1.14
N THR A 128 22.33 15.87 2.03
CA THR A 128 22.79 17.21 2.41
C THR A 128 23.66 17.87 1.33
N GLN A 129 24.18 17.08 0.39
CA GLN A 129 25.13 17.50 -0.65
C GLN A 129 24.52 17.41 -2.06
N TYR A 130 23.61 16.45 -2.27
CA TYR A 130 23.02 16.15 -3.57
C TYR A 130 21.50 16.09 -3.46
N GLU A 131 20.80 16.59 -4.48
CA GLU A 131 19.34 16.59 -4.49
C GLU A 131 18.75 15.23 -4.89
N SER A 132 19.43 14.49 -5.77
CA SER A 132 19.04 13.14 -6.24
C SER A 132 20.24 12.21 -6.27
N ILE A 133 20.09 11.06 -5.60
CA ILE A 133 21.12 10.05 -5.31
C ILE A 133 20.59 8.68 -5.70
N SER A 134 21.41 7.93 -6.43
CA SER A 134 21.17 6.54 -6.77
C SER A 134 22.33 5.66 -6.31
N LEU A 135 22.05 4.58 -5.59
CA LEU A 135 23.03 3.58 -5.16
C LEU A 135 22.86 2.28 -5.95
N SER A 136 23.97 1.75 -6.45
CA SER A 136 24.11 0.34 -6.84
C SER A 136 24.93 -0.37 -5.77
N ILE A 137 24.34 -1.38 -5.14
CA ILE A 137 24.86 -2.01 -3.94
C ILE A 137 25.26 -3.45 -4.26
N ASP A 138 26.53 -3.77 -4.02
CA ASP A 138 27.11 -5.11 -4.14
C ASP A 138 27.56 -5.53 -2.72
N ALA A 139 26.85 -6.49 -2.11
CA ALA A 139 27.15 -6.96 -0.76
C ALA A 139 27.64 -8.41 -0.77
N ALA A 140 28.64 -8.75 0.05
CA ALA A 140 29.06 -10.13 0.22
C ALA A 140 27.93 -10.98 0.84
N VAL A 141 27.76 -12.21 0.32
CA VAL A 141 26.76 -13.15 0.86
C VAL A 141 27.18 -13.59 2.27
N ARG A 142 26.37 -13.21 3.26
CA ARG A 142 26.45 -13.79 4.60
C ARG A 142 26.01 -15.25 4.59
N MET A 143 26.87 -16.11 5.13
CA MET A 143 26.64 -17.55 5.23
C MET A 143 26.09 -17.90 6.62
N VAL A 144 24.93 -18.56 6.65
CA VAL A 144 24.14 -18.87 7.85
C VAL A 144 23.95 -20.37 8.02
N LYS A 145 23.72 -20.86 9.23
CA LYS A 145 23.39 -22.29 9.43
C LYS A 145 22.00 -22.55 8.86
N ASP A 146 21.90 -23.57 8.01
CA ASP A 146 20.66 -23.96 7.35
C ASP A 146 19.60 -24.36 8.40
N LYS A 147 18.44 -23.70 8.34
CA LYS A 147 17.33 -23.92 9.26
C LYS A 147 16.59 -25.24 9.00
N GLN A 148 16.69 -25.79 7.79
CA GLN A 148 16.01 -27.02 7.37
C GLN A 148 16.92 -28.25 7.49
N HIS A 149 18.23 -28.07 7.35
CA HIS A 149 19.21 -29.15 7.43
C HIS A 149 20.30 -28.82 8.48
N PRO A 150 20.14 -29.30 9.73
CA PRO A 150 21.11 -29.03 10.79
C PRO A 150 22.52 -29.53 10.41
N GLY A 151 23.43 -28.61 10.10
CA GLY A 151 24.82 -28.91 9.73
C GLY A 151 25.27 -28.37 8.37
N SER A 152 24.34 -27.95 7.48
CA SER A 152 24.69 -27.21 6.27
C SER A 152 24.73 -25.70 6.53
N ILE A 153 25.46 -24.98 5.66
CA ILE A 153 25.57 -23.53 5.68
C ILE A 153 24.95 -23.01 4.38
N THR A 154 23.94 -22.15 4.45
CA THR A 154 23.25 -21.54 3.32
C THR A 154 23.44 -20.02 3.34
N GLY A 155 23.39 -19.35 2.18
CA GLY A 155 23.44 -17.88 2.13
C GLY A 155 22.07 -17.27 2.42
N ILE A 156 22.01 -16.08 3.04
CA ILE A 156 20.77 -15.30 3.12
C ILE A 156 20.29 -14.96 1.69
N GLU A 157 19.00 -15.13 1.41
CA GLU A 157 18.46 -14.83 0.10
C GLU A 157 18.44 -13.32 -0.19
N ARG A 158 18.77 -12.94 -1.43
CA ARG A 158 18.77 -11.54 -1.90
C ARG A 158 17.46 -10.79 -1.64
N GLN A 159 16.32 -11.50 -1.67
CA GLN A 159 15.01 -10.91 -1.42
C GLN A 159 14.89 -10.36 0.00
N GLU A 160 15.52 -11.01 0.99
CA GLU A 160 15.50 -10.56 2.39
C GLU A 160 16.25 -9.22 2.57
N TYR A 161 17.41 -9.07 1.93
CA TYR A 161 18.16 -7.81 1.91
C TYR A 161 17.33 -6.67 1.31
N THR A 162 16.75 -6.94 0.14
CA THR A 162 16.02 -5.93 -0.62
C THR A 162 14.76 -5.51 0.13
N ALA A 163 14.01 -6.47 0.67
CA ALA A 163 12.80 -6.21 1.45
C ALA A 163 13.11 -5.37 2.70
N ARG A 164 14.17 -5.70 3.45
CA ARG A 164 14.51 -4.97 4.67
C ARG A 164 15.00 -3.56 4.38
N LEU A 165 15.82 -3.39 3.36
CA LEU A 165 16.30 -2.06 2.93
C LEU A 165 15.14 -1.18 2.44
N GLN A 166 14.27 -1.72 1.59
CA GLN A 166 13.11 -0.99 1.06
C GLN A 166 12.15 -0.56 2.17
N GLU A 167 11.89 -1.43 3.15
CA GLU A 167 11.07 -1.09 4.31
C GLU A 167 11.70 0.06 5.12
N ARG A 168 13.00 -0.02 5.40
CA ARG A 168 13.69 1.00 6.19
C ARG A 168 13.73 2.37 5.49
N LEU A 169 14.03 2.36 4.19
CA LEU A 169 14.00 3.57 3.36
C LEU A 169 12.60 4.17 3.31
N HIS A 170 11.57 3.34 3.16
CA HIS A 170 10.18 3.78 3.15
C HIS A 170 9.79 4.55 4.43
N TRP A 171 10.10 4.01 5.61
CA TRP A 171 9.83 4.71 6.87
C TRP A 171 10.65 6.00 7.01
N ALA A 172 11.89 6.00 6.51
CA ALA A 172 12.72 7.20 6.50
C ALA A 172 12.16 8.28 5.56
N TRP A 173 11.56 7.92 4.44
CA TRP A 173 10.87 8.86 3.53
C TRP A 173 9.60 9.42 4.16
N LEU A 174 8.80 8.55 4.79
CA LEU A 174 7.56 8.93 5.48
C LEU A 174 7.80 9.96 6.58
N ARG A 175 8.79 9.71 7.46
CA ARG A 175 9.20 10.65 8.52
C ARG A 175 9.67 12.00 7.95
N ARG A 176 10.16 12.03 6.72
CA ARG A 176 10.58 13.26 6.02
C ARG A 176 9.50 13.90 5.16
N GLY A 177 8.32 13.29 5.05
CA GLY A 177 7.23 13.77 4.21
C GLY A 177 7.55 13.69 2.70
N MET A 178 8.44 12.79 2.30
CA MET A 178 8.80 12.61 0.89
C MET A 178 7.81 11.66 0.21
N ALA A 179 6.85 12.24 -0.53
CA ALA A 179 5.89 11.61 -1.46
C ALA A 179 6.50 10.43 -2.26
N GLY A 180 6.03 9.19 -2.07
CA GLY A 180 6.20 8.08 -3.04
C GLY A 180 7.64 7.66 -3.38
N GLY A 181 8.63 7.99 -2.55
CA GLY A 181 9.95 7.35 -2.51
C GLY A 181 10.92 7.46 -3.70
N SER A 182 10.57 7.89 -4.92
CA SER A 182 11.35 7.39 -6.07
C SER A 182 12.19 8.36 -6.92
N SER A 183 12.17 9.68 -6.74
CA SER A 183 13.01 10.55 -7.61
C SER A 183 14.33 11.00 -6.97
N LYS A 184 14.40 11.03 -5.64
CA LYS A 184 15.57 11.55 -4.92
C LYS A 184 16.46 10.45 -4.38
N TRP A 185 15.93 9.38 -3.81
CA TRP A 185 16.73 8.27 -3.27
C TRP A 185 16.36 6.99 -3.99
N ASP A 186 17.30 6.45 -4.77
CA ASP A 186 17.05 5.25 -5.55
C ASP A 186 18.10 4.16 -5.23
N VAL A 187 17.63 2.92 -5.11
CA VAL A 187 18.50 1.74 -5.08
C VAL A 187 18.30 1.02 -6.40
N LYS A 188 19.06 1.43 -7.42
CA LYS A 188 18.96 0.89 -8.79
C LYS A 188 19.14 -0.61 -8.83
N LYS A 189 20.05 -1.11 -8.01
CA LYS A 189 20.42 -2.52 -7.96
C LYS A 189 20.95 -2.85 -6.58
N PHE A 190 20.44 -3.95 -6.03
CA PHE A 190 21.05 -4.66 -4.92
C PHE A 190 21.45 -6.03 -5.45
N ILE A 191 22.73 -6.41 -5.43
CA ILE A 191 23.16 -7.78 -5.69
C ILE A 191 24.03 -8.30 -4.56
N THR A 192 24.02 -9.62 -4.45
CA THR A 192 24.85 -10.36 -3.53
C THR A 192 25.97 -11.01 -4.31
N GLY A 193 27.21 -10.75 -3.93
CA GLY A 193 28.41 -11.26 -4.56
C GLY A 193 29.26 -12.09 -3.61
N SER A 194 30.44 -12.49 -4.07
CA SER A 194 31.39 -13.26 -3.28
C SER A 194 32.70 -12.53 -3.14
N ALA A 195 33.10 -12.21 -1.90
CA ALA A 195 34.44 -11.69 -1.58
C ALA A 195 35.57 -12.70 -1.91
N ARG A 196 35.24 -13.90 -2.42
CA ARG A 196 36.21 -14.87 -2.95
C ARG A 196 36.52 -14.68 -4.43
N GLU A 197 35.64 -14.02 -5.16
CA GLU A 197 35.70 -13.94 -6.62
C GLU A 197 35.83 -12.49 -7.12
N GLU A 198 35.32 -11.52 -6.36
CA GLU A 198 35.25 -10.11 -6.76
C GLU A 198 36.24 -9.25 -5.96
N TYR A 199 37.19 -8.60 -6.63
CA TYR A 199 38.25 -7.83 -5.98
C TYR A 199 37.72 -6.56 -5.29
N ARG A 200 36.60 -6.01 -5.78
CA ARG A 200 35.93 -4.88 -5.12
C ARG A 200 35.35 -5.26 -3.76
N LEU A 201 34.82 -6.48 -3.63
CA LEU A 201 34.38 -7.02 -2.34
C LEU A 201 35.57 -7.42 -1.45
N MET A 202 36.69 -7.89 -2.02
CA MET A 202 37.93 -8.10 -1.24
C MET A 202 38.48 -6.80 -0.64
N LEU A 203 38.36 -5.66 -1.35
CA LEU A 203 38.70 -4.36 -0.77
C LEU A 203 37.77 -3.99 0.40
N ALA A 204 36.48 -4.29 0.29
CA ALA A 204 35.52 -4.09 1.36
C ALA A 204 35.88 -4.97 2.59
N ASP A 205 36.22 -6.25 2.38
CA ASP A 205 36.71 -7.17 3.43
C ASP A 205 37.93 -6.59 4.18
N VAL A 206 38.95 -6.13 3.44
CA VAL A 206 40.16 -5.56 4.03
C VAL A 206 39.85 -4.35 4.92
N LEU A 207 38.98 -3.44 4.47
CA LEU A 207 38.61 -2.25 5.24
C LEU A 207 37.72 -2.57 6.44
N CYS A 208 36.72 -3.43 6.23
CA CYS A 208 35.83 -3.93 7.26
C CYS A 208 36.66 -4.60 8.38
N HIS A 209 37.53 -5.53 8.03
CA HIS A 209 38.38 -6.22 8.99
C HIS A 209 39.43 -5.30 9.63
N ALA A 210 40.00 -4.35 8.89
CA ALA A 210 40.94 -3.36 9.44
C ALA A 210 40.28 -2.53 10.55
N TRP A 211 39.05 -2.05 10.31
CA TRP A 211 38.27 -1.34 11.33
C TRP A 211 37.91 -2.25 12.51
N PHE A 212 37.50 -3.49 12.25
CA PHE A 212 37.19 -4.47 13.29
C PHE A 212 38.35 -4.72 14.25
N CYS A 213 39.57 -4.82 13.70
CA CYS A 213 40.77 -5.14 14.48
C CYS A 213 41.65 -3.94 14.81
N ARG A 214 41.13 -2.70 14.65
CA ARG A 214 41.85 -1.43 14.90
C ARG A 214 42.51 -1.35 16.28
N ASN A 215 41.93 -2.01 17.29
CA ASN A 215 42.46 -2.02 18.66
C ASN A 215 43.27 -3.28 19.00
N THR A 216 43.41 -4.24 18.08
CA THR A 216 44.06 -5.54 18.35
C THR A 216 45.20 -5.88 17.40
N LYS A 217 45.10 -5.54 16.11
CA LYS A 217 46.19 -5.76 15.14
C LYS A 217 47.02 -4.49 14.88
N PHE A 218 46.50 -3.31 15.19
CA PHE A 218 47.21 -2.03 15.01
C PHE A 218 47.68 -1.49 16.37
N SER A 219 48.79 -0.76 16.38
CA SER A 219 49.33 -0.09 17.57
C SER A 219 50.11 1.16 17.19
N GLY A 220 50.26 2.09 18.14
CA GLY A 220 51.05 3.31 17.98
C GLY A 220 50.64 4.15 16.77
N ALA A 221 51.62 4.58 15.98
CA ALA A 221 51.41 5.44 14.81
C ALA A 221 50.49 4.82 13.74
N ALA A 222 50.57 3.50 13.54
CA ALA A 222 49.74 2.81 12.54
C ALA A 222 48.24 2.83 12.89
N GLN A 223 47.92 2.75 14.19
CA GLN A 223 46.53 2.84 14.66
C GLN A 223 45.99 4.27 14.53
N GLN A 224 46.78 5.27 14.95
CA GLN A 224 46.40 6.68 14.84
C GLN A 224 46.17 7.08 13.37
N GLU A 225 47.03 6.61 12.49
CA GLU A 225 46.89 6.86 11.06
C GLU A 225 45.61 6.23 10.48
N LEU A 226 45.31 4.97 10.82
CA LEU A 226 44.09 4.30 10.35
C LEU A 226 42.84 5.07 10.79
N LEU A 227 42.77 5.45 12.07
CA LEU A 227 41.64 6.18 12.64
C LEU A 227 41.47 7.54 11.96
N ALA A 228 42.55 8.35 11.91
CA ALA A 228 42.51 9.68 11.30
C ALA A 228 42.07 9.62 9.83
N THR A 229 42.61 8.66 9.06
CA THR A 229 42.30 8.54 7.64
C THR A 229 40.84 8.15 7.41
N ILE A 230 40.31 7.20 8.18
CA ILE A 230 38.91 6.74 8.06
C ILE A 230 37.94 7.79 8.62
N GLU A 231 38.28 8.52 9.68
CA GLU A 231 37.44 9.60 10.20
C GLU A 231 37.34 10.79 9.22
N GLU A 232 38.43 11.12 8.53
CA GLU A 232 38.44 12.21 7.54
C GLU A 232 37.73 11.83 6.23
N HIS A 233 37.87 10.57 5.78
CA HIS A 233 37.40 10.11 4.47
C HIS A 233 36.23 9.12 4.54
N GLY A 234 35.65 8.91 5.72
CA GLY A 234 34.64 7.89 5.95
C GLY A 234 33.29 8.42 6.40
N TYR A 235 32.25 7.67 6.04
CA TYR A 235 30.92 7.74 6.62
C TYR A 235 30.80 6.66 7.68
N ILE A 236 30.91 7.05 8.95
CA ILE A 236 30.90 6.12 10.09
C ILE A 236 29.60 6.29 10.85
N TYR A 237 28.84 5.20 10.94
CA TYR A 237 27.54 5.12 11.59
C TYR A 237 27.57 4.09 12.72
N SER A 238 26.65 4.23 13.67
CA SER A 238 26.42 3.23 14.70
C SER A 238 24.97 2.73 14.67
N VAL A 239 24.80 1.45 14.96
CA VAL A 239 23.51 0.85 15.27
C VAL A 239 23.32 0.90 16.78
N LEU A 240 22.38 1.74 17.21
CA LEU A 240 22.03 1.94 18.61
C LEU A 240 20.60 1.41 18.83
N GLU A 241 20.37 0.58 19.86
CA GLU A 241 19.03 0.18 20.35
C GLU A 241 18.34 1.44 20.86
N TYR A 242 19.15 2.30 21.47
CA TYR A 242 18.79 3.63 21.88
C TYR A 242 18.86 4.64 20.73
N GLY A 243 19.11 4.27 19.48
CA GLY A 243 19.12 5.23 18.36
C GLY A 243 17.74 5.82 18.15
N THR A 244 16.74 4.93 18.03
CA THR A 244 15.33 5.29 17.95
C THR A 244 14.85 5.92 19.26
N ILE A 245 15.14 5.30 20.41
CA ILE A 245 14.71 5.84 21.72
C ILE A 245 15.32 7.22 21.98
N SER A 246 16.63 7.38 21.80
CA SER A 246 17.31 8.67 21.94
C SER A 246 16.84 9.67 20.89
N ALA A 247 16.50 9.24 19.68
CA ALA A 247 15.89 10.13 18.69
C ALA A 247 14.52 10.60 19.15
N VAL A 248 13.68 9.71 19.70
CA VAL A 248 12.38 10.07 20.27
C VAL A 248 12.59 11.03 21.43
N GLU A 249 13.51 10.72 22.35
CA GLU A 249 13.81 11.58 23.49
C GLU A 249 14.38 12.94 23.07
N ARG A 250 15.19 13.00 21.99
CA ARG A 250 15.65 14.27 21.39
C ARG A 250 14.49 15.08 20.84
N LEU A 251 13.57 14.47 20.09
CA LEU A 251 12.37 15.16 19.60
C LEU A 251 11.51 15.65 20.78
N MET A 252 11.31 14.81 21.81
CA MET A 252 10.59 15.20 23.02
C MET A 252 11.27 16.31 23.82
N ALA A 253 12.60 16.38 23.78
CA ALA A 253 13.39 17.44 24.41
C ALA A 253 13.37 18.74 23.58
N ALA A 254 13.35 18.63 22.25
CA ALA A 254 13.22 19.77 21.33
C ALA A 254 11.79 20.36 21.31
N GLY A 255 10.81 19.66 21.88
CA GLY A 255 9.41 20.06 21.87
C GLY A 255 8.63 19.56 20.66
N ASP A 256 9.22 18.76 19.79
CA ASP A 256 8.58 18.19 18.58
C ASP A 256 7.74 16.95 18.91
N LEU A 257 6.74 17.11 19.79
CA LEU A 257 5.98 15.99 20.37
C LEU A 257 5.16 15.21 19.33
N GLY A 258 4.63 15.88 18.31
CA GLY A 258 3.89 15.23 17.21
C GLY A 258 4.77 14.28 16.39
N GLU A 259 5.99 14.72 16.06
CA GLU A 259 6.97 13.90 15.33
C GLU A 259 7.53 12.78 16.22
N ALA A 260 7.72 13.04 17.52
CA ALA A 260 8.10 12.01 18.48
C ALA A 260 7.04 10.89 18.54
N PHE A 261 5.76 11.24 18.60
CA PHE A 261 4.66 10.28 18.63
C PHE A 261 4.62 9.45 17.33
N PHE A 262 4.70 10.12 16.18
CA PHE A 262 4.71 9.45 14.88
C PHE A 262 5.92 8.51 14.72
N MET A 263 7.09 8.91 15.21
CA MET A 263 8.27 8.06 15.21
C MET A 263 8.12 6.85 16.13
N ILE A 264 7.53 7.00 17.32
CA ILE A 264 7.21 5.86 18.19
C ILE A 264 6.30 4.88 17.44
N CYS A 265 5.21 5.36 16.83
CA CYS A 265 4.22 4.49 16.19
C CYS A 265 4.79 3.76 14.97
N THR A 266 5.54 4.46 14.12
CA THR A 266 6.21 3.85 12.96
C THR A 266 7.27 2.84 13.38
N SER A 267 8.01 3.11 14.46
CA SER A 267 8.95 2.13 15.02
C SER A 267 8.25 0.94 15.65
N LEU A 268 7.14 1.10 16.37
CA LEU A 268 6.36 -0.01 16.90
C LEU A 268 5.82 -0.93 15.79
N LEU A 269 5.39 -0.34 14.67
CA LEU A 269 4.95 -1.08 13.49
C LEU A 269 6.11 -1.88 12.85
N GLU A 270 7.32 -1.30 12.82
CA GLU A 270 8.53 -2.06 12.47
C GLU A 270 8.74 -3.20 13.48
N GLU A 271 8.71 -2.95 14.80
CA GLU A 271 9.02 -3.98 15.80
C GLU A 271 8.02 -5.16 15.81
N GLN A 272 6.73 -4.93 15.54
CA GLN A 272 5.72 -6.01 15.48
C GLN A 272 6.03 -7.07 14.41
N ARG A 273 6.59 -6.65 13.26
CA ARG A 273 6.93 -7.57 12.16
C ARG A 273 8.14 -8.45 12.47
N PHE A 274 9.02 -7.98 13.36
CA PHE A 274 10.29 -8.65 13.64
C PHE A 274 10.41 -9.15 15.09
N ASN A 275 9.35 -9.08 15.90
CA ASN A 275 9.29 -9.68 17.25
C ASN A 275 10.30 -9.10 18.27
N HIS A 276 10.64 -7.80 18.16
CA HIS A 276 11.59 -7.12 19.05
C HIS A 276 10.91 -6.57 20.32
N ARG A 277 10.59 -7.46 21.27
CA ARG A 277 9.83 -7.09 22.48
C ARG A 277 10.51 -6.03 23.35
N ALA A 278 11.83 -6.06 23.52
CA ALA A 278 12.53 -5.15 24.44
C ALA A 278 12.49 -3.67 24.02
N THR A 279 12.65 -3.38 22.73
CA THR A 279 12.58 -2.01 22.18
C THR A 279 11.14 -1.51 22.17
N ALA A 280 10.19 -2.36 21.77
CA ALA A 280 8.77 -2.04 21.83
C ALA A 280 8.34 -1.67 23.25
N ASP A 281 8.73 -2.44 24.27
CA ASP A 281 8.42 -2.15 25.68
C ASP A 281 8.95 -0.78 26.13
N LYS A 282 10.16 -0.41 25.70
CA LYS A 282 10.74 0.91 26.00
C LYS A 282 9.98 2.02 25.28
N LEU A 283 9.61 1.83 24.02
CA LEU A 283 8.81 2.79 23.24
C LEU A 283 7.42 3.00 23.87
N TYR A 284 6.74 1.92 24.28
CA TYR A 284 5.47 2.01 25.00
C TYR A 284 5.60 2.80 26.31
N LYS A 285 6.73 2.71 27.02
CA LYS A 285 7.00 3.52 28.23
C LYS A 285 7.20 5.01 27.95
N LEU A 286 7.55 5.39 26.71
CA LEU A 286 7.67 6.82 26.33
C LEU A 286 6.32 7.46 26.03
N LEU A 287 5.31 6.69 25.61
CA LEU A 287 3.99 7.22 25.25
C LEU A 287 3.33 7.99 26.41
N PRO A 288 3.24 7.47 27.64
CA PRO A 288 2.70 8.25 28.77
C PRO A 288 3.48 9.55 29.05
N ARG A 289 4.83 9.52 28.92
CA ARG A 289 5.67 10.71 29.11
C ARG A 289 5.38 11.77 28.05
N LEU A 290 5.13 11.34 26.82
CA LEU A 290 4.77 12.22 25.70
C LEU A 290 3.38 12.84 25.91
N VAL A 291 2.39 12.04 26.32
CA VAL A 291 1.05 12.53 26.65
C VAL A 291 1.12 13.60 27.75
N ASN A 292 1.87 13.34 28.83
CA ASN A 292 2.04 14.33 29.91
C ASN A 292 2.66 15.64 29.40
N LYS A 293 3.67 15.58 28.53
CA LYS A 293 4.27 16.78 27.91
C LYS A 293 3.28 17.53 27.01
N LEU A 294 2.43 16.82 26.25
CA LEU A 294 1.37 17.45 25.45
C LEU A 294 0.33 18.14 26.33
N MET A 295 0.05 17.59 27.52
CA MET A 295 -0.87 18.18 28.49
C MET A 295 -0.32 19.47 29.11
N GLU A 296 1.00 19.61 29.24
CA GLU A 296 1.66 20.83 29.72
C GLU A 296 1.63 21.99 28.71
N LEU A 297 1.38 21.71 27.42
CA LEU A 297 1.33 22.74 26.38
C LEU A 297 0.00 23.53 26.42
N PRO A 298 0.03 24.82 26.01
CA PRO A 298 -1.20 25.56 25.72
C PRO A 298 -1.93 24.95 24.52
N ASP A 299 -3.23 25.23 24.39
CA ASP A 299 -4.08 24.65 23.34
C ASP A 299 -3.50 24.82 21.94
N THR A 300 -3.01 26.02 21.59
CA THR A 300 -2.40 26.27 20.27
C THR A 300 -1.20 25.37 19.98
N GLY A 301 -0.34 25.12 20.97
CA GLY A 301 0.81 24.21 20.84
C GLY A 301 0.37 22.75 20.74
N ARG A 302 -0.63 22.36 21.52
CA ARG A 302 -1.21 21.00 21.44
C ARG A 302 -1.85 20.76 20.07
N ASN A 303 -2.60 21.73 19.56
CA ASN A 303 -3.26 21.69 18.25
C ASN A 303 -2.24 21.49 17.12
N TYR A 304 -1.11 22.19 17.18
CA TYR A 304 -0.04 22.04 16.20
C TYR A 304 0.48 20.59 16.13
N HIS A 305 0.74 19.95 17.27
CA HIS A 305 1.25 18.58 17.29
C HIS A 305 0.21 17.55 16.88
N LEU A 306 -1.03 17.71 17.31
CA LEU A 306 -2.12 16.82 16.90
C LEU A 306 -2.40 16.92 15.39
N THR A 307 -2.37 18.14 14.83
CA THR A 307 -2.49 18.37 13.39
C THR A 307 -1.31 17.78 12.62
N THR A 308 -0.10 17.83 13.18
CA THR A 308 1.08 17.19 12.58
C THR A 308 0.88 15.67 12.46
N ILE A 309 0.42 15.03 13.54
CA ILE A 309 0.15 13.58 13.54
C ILE A 309 -0.92 13.22 12.51
N LYS A 310 -2.02 13.98 12.48
CA LYS A 310 -3.08 13.85 11.46
C LYS A 310 -2.51 13.92 10.04
N ASN A 311 -1.71 14.92 9.72
CA ASN A 311 -1.15 15.10 8.38
C ASN A 311 -0.26 13.92 7.96
N ARG A 312 0.53 13.38 8.89
CA ARG A 312 1.36 12.19 8.65
C ARG A 312 0.52 10.95 8.36
N ILE A 313 -0.55 10.75 9.10
CA ILE A 313 -1.49 9.64 8.91
C ILE A 313 -2.23 9.77 7.58
N ASN A 314 -2.75 10.96 7.26
CA ASN A 314 -3.43 11.23 6.00
C ASN A 314 -2.53 10.95 4.80
N TYR A 315 -1.24 11.26 4.92
CA TYR A 315 -0.25 10.92 3.91
C TYR A 315 -0.16 9.39 3.70
N ILE A 316 -0.08 8.58 4.77
CA ILE A 316 -0.01 7.11 4.67
C ILE A 316 -1.25 6.53 3.97
N ILE A 317 -2.42 7.10 4.25
CA ILE A 317 -3.70 6.61 3.72
C ILE A 317 -3.86 7.01 2.26
N ASN A 318 -3.71 8.30 1.96
CA ASN A 318 -4.10 8.85 0.66
C ASN A 318 -2.97 8.75 -0.38
N VAL A 319 -1.70 8.80 0.03
CA VAL A 319 -0.54 8.76 -0.87
C VAL A 319 -0.02 7.33 -0.98
N ASP A 320 0.31 6.70 0.14
CA ASP A 320 0.96 5.38 0.13
C ASP A 320 -0.04 4.21 0.01
N ARG A 321 -1.33 4.45 0.29
CA ARG A 321 -2.43 3.46 0.22
C ARG A 321 -2.16 2.17 1.01
N ARG A 322 -1.39 2.27 2.11
CA ARG A 322 -1.05 1.14 2.97
C ARG A 322 -2.05 0.98 4.12
N TYR A 323 -3.23 0.50 3.76
CA TYR A 323 -4.38 0.45 4.67
C TYR A 323 -4.14 -0.36 5.95
N ASP A 324 -3.50 -1.53 5.91
CA ASP A 324 -3.20 -2.31 7.14
C ASP A 324 -2.31 -1.55 8.11
N GLN A 325 -1.30 -0.85 7.57
CA GLN A 325 -0.39 -0.05 8.38
C GLN A 325 -1.11 1.17 8.94
N ALA A 326 -1.97 1.81 8.15
CA ALA A 326 -2.81 2.90 8.62
C ALA A 326 -3.71 2.45 9.78
N LEU A 327 -4.42 1.31 9.64
CA LEU A 327 -5.29 0.78 10.70
C LEU A 327 -4.54 0.56 12.01
N PHE A 328 -3.34 -0.04 11.94
CA PHE A 328 -2.50 -0.23 13.13
C PHE A 328 -2.07 1.08 13.78
N LEU A 329 -1.64 2.07 12.98
CA LEU A 329 -1.24 3.38 13.50
C LEU A 329 -2.42 4.13 14.13
N MET A 330 -3.62 3.99 13.57
CA MET A 330 -4.84 4.57 14.14
C MET A 330 -5.20 3.93 15.47
N GLU A 331 -5.05 2.61 15.61
CA GLU A 331 -5.26 1.92 16.89
C GLU A 331 -4.31 2.45 17.97
N LEU A 332 -3.01 2.58 17.64
CA LEU A 332 -2.02 3.16 18.55
C LEU A 332 -2.38 4.60 18.94
N LEU A 333 -2.80 5.42 17.97
CA LEU A 333 -3.24 6.78 18.22
C LEU A 333 -4.43 6.85 19.16
N ASN A 334 -5.45 6.03 18.91
CA ASN A 334 -6.65 6.04 19.72
C ASN A 334 -6.34 5.60 21.15
N ASN A 335 -5.63 4.47 21.31
CA ASN A 335 -5.39 3.84 22.61
C ASN A 335 -4.33 4.56 23.46
N HIS A 336 -3.31 5.15 22.83
CA HIS A 336 -2.15 5.71 23.54
C HIS A 336 -2.02 7.22 23.45
N LEU A 337 -2.86 7.91 22.68
CA LEU A 337 -2.89 9.37 22.64
C LEU A 337 -4.29 9.92 22.91
N LEU A 338 -5.26 9.68 22.04
CA LEU A 338 -6.57 10.34 22.11
C LEU A 338 -7.35 9.94 23.37
N ARG A 339 -7.42 8.64 23.68
CA ARG A 339 -8.12 8.15 24.87
C ARG A 339 -7.46 8.66 26.17
N PRO A 340 -6.13 8.56 26.38
CA PRO A 340 -5.48 9.18 27.54
C PRO A 340 -5.73 10.69 27.68
N LEU A 341 -5.74 11.43 26.56
CA LEU A 341 -6.07 12.86 26.58
C LEU A 341 -7.53 13.08 27.04
N LYS A 342 -8.49 12.28 26.56
CA LYS A 342 -9.92 12.38 26.95
C LYS A 342 -10.18 11.98 28.40
N GLU A 343 -9.49 10.97 28.91
CA GLU A 343 -9.68 10.44 30.28
C GLU A 343 -9.01 11.32 31.36
N THR A 344 -8.22 12.32 30.97
CA THR A 344 -7.58 13.24 31.91
C THR A 344 -8.58 14.29 32.42
N PRO A 345 -8.83 14.41 33.75
CA PRO A 345 -9.81 15.33 34.31
C PRO A 345 -9.51 16.80 33.93
N ALA A 346 -10.44 17.45 33.22
CA ALA A 346 -10.15 18.67 32.47
C ALA A 346 -10.72 19.96 33.10
N ALA A 347 -9.85 20.96 33.18
CA ALA A 347 -10.19 22.36 32.94
C ALA A 347 -9.41 22.96 31.74
N ALA A 348 -8.64 22.15 30.98
CA ALA A 348 -7.58 22.64 30.08
C ALA A 348 -7.48 21.91 28.72
N LEU A 349 -8.50 21.16 28.28
CA LEU A 349 -8.52 20.51 26.96
C LEU A 349 -9.71 21.01 26.15
N ASP A 350 -9.45 21.45 24.92
CA ASP A 350 -10.48 21.71 23.93
C ASP A 350 -11.09 20.38 23.45
N GLU A 351 -12.24 20.02 24.00
CA GLU A 351 -12.99 18.82 23.65
C GLU A 351 -13.42 18.83 22.18
N ASN A 352 -13.71 20.01 21.60
CA ASN A 352 -14.10 20.15 20.20
C ASN A 352 -12.94 19.74 19.27
N LEU A 353 -11.71 20.16 19.56
CA LEU A 353 -10.53 19.71 18.82
C LEU A 353 -10.35 18.19 18.89
N LEU A 354 -10.40 17.60 20.08
CA LEU A 354 -10.19 16.14 20.23
C LEU A 354 -11.25 15.34 19.48
N ASN A 355 -12.50 15.79 19.52
CA ASN A 355 -13.58 15.19 18.75
C ASN A 355 -13.38 15.40 17.25
N LEU A 356 -12.91 16.56 16.80
CA LEU A 356 -12.64 16.82 15.39
C LEU A 356 -11.54 15.88 14.85
N ILE A 357 -10.43 15.72 15.57
CA ILE A 357 -9.37 14.78 15.18
C ILE A 357 -9.90 13.35 15.16
N THR A 358 -10.71 12.98 16.16
CA THR A 358 -11.36 11.65 16.21
C THR A 358 -12.23 11.45 14.96
N LEU A 359 -13.07 12.43 14.59
CA LEU A 359 -13.94 12.38 13.41
C LEU A 359 -13.14 12.18 12.12
N GLU A 360 -12.09 12.96 11.88
CA GLU A 360 -11.30 12.89 10.64
C GLU A 360 -10.60 11.54 10.47
N ILE A 361 -10.08 11.03 11.57
CA ILE A 361 -9.36 9.76 11.63
C ILE A 361 -10.33 8.61 11.43
N SER A 362 -11.41 8.57 12.21
CA SER A 362 -12.45 7.56 12.07
C SER A 362 -13.11 7.61 10.68
N SER A 363 -13.28 8.79 10.08
CA SER A 363 -13.79 8.92 8.70
C SER A 363 -12.82 8.32 7.67
N SER A 364 -11.52 8.48 7.86
CA SER A 364 -10.50 7.85 7.00
C SER A 364 -10.51 6.32 7.14
N VAL A 365 -10.68 5.82 8.37
CA VAL A 365 -10.83 4.38 8.65
C VAL A 365 -12.12 3.84 8.03
N LEU A 366 -13.21 4.60 8.10
CA LEU A 366 -14.49 4.26 7.47
C LEU A 366 -14.36 4.17 5.94
N ALA A 367 -13.67 5.11 5.31
CA ALA A 367 -13.37 5.04 3.88
C ALA A 367 -12.59 3.77 3.51
N ILE A 368 -11.58 3.40 4.31
CA ILE A 368 -10.82 2.15 4.13
C ILE A 368 -11.72 0.91 4.29
N ALA A 369 -12.54 0.87 5.35
CA ALA A 369 -13.46 -0.24 5.61
C ALA A 369 -14.46 -0.40 4.45
N ASN A 370 -14.99 0.71 3.93
CA ASN A 370 -15.84 0.73 2.75
C ASN A 370 -15.11 0.20 1.50
N HIS A 371 -13.87 0.63 1.25
CA HIS A 371 -13.08 0.13 0.13
C HIS A 371 -12.74 -1.36 0.24
N ARG A 372 -12.64 -1.88 1.46
CA ARG A 372 -12.37 -3.29 1.76
C ARG A 372 -13.63 -4.12 1.95
N GLY A 373 -14.82 -3.56 1.75
CA GLY A 373 -16.08 -4.27 1.98
C GLY A 373 -16.24 -4.83 3.39
N ASN A 374 -15.53 -4.28 4.38
CA ASN A 374 -15.61 -4.70 5.77
C ASN A 374 -16.76 -3.95 6.46
N VAL A 375 -17.98 -4.39 6.15
CA VAL A 375 -19.24 -3.78 6.61
C VAL A 375 -19.37 -3.77 8.13
N ARG A 376 -18.77 -4.73 8.84
CA ARG A 376 -18.81 -4.80 10.30
C ARG A 376 -17.99 -3.69 10.93
N MET A 377 -16.76 -3.53 10.46
CA MET A 377 -15.86 -2.47 10.90
C MET A 377 -16.44 -1.09 10.59
N ALA A 378 -17.01 -0.92 9.39
CA ALA A 378 -17.67 0.32 9.00
C ALA A 378 -18.84 0.68 9.93
N GLU A 379 -19.71 -0.28 10.26
CA GLU A 379 -20.84 -0.07 11.18
C GLU A 379 -20.38 0.34 12.58
N GLN A 380 -19.34 -0.31 13.12
CA GLN A 380 -18.77 0.05 14.41
C GLN A 380 -18.27 1.51 14.42
N ILE A 381 -17.50 1.89 13.40
CA ILE A 381 -16.92 3.23 13.29
C ILE A 381 -18.01 4.29 13.12
N ILE A 382 -19.05 4.02 12.32
CA ILE A 382 -20.17 4.94 12.14
C ILE A 382 -20.86 5.21 13.48
N ASN A 383 -21.08 4.18 14.29
CA ASN A 383 -21.69 4.34 15.61
C ASN A 383 -20.81 5.17 16.55
N GLU A 384 -19.50 4.92 16.57
CA GLU A 384 -18.54 5.72 17.35
C GLU A 384 -18.52 7.19 16.90
N ILE A 385 -18.56 7.47 15.59
CA ILE A 385 -18.60 8.84 15.06
C ILE A 385 -19.90 9.54 15.45
N LYS A 386 -21.05 8.87 15.35
CA LYS A 386 -22.36 9.47 15.65
C LYS A 386 -22.46 10.03 17.07
N GLU A 387 -21.76 9.44 18.04
CA GLU A 387 -21.73 9.93 19.41
C GLU A 387 -21.04 11.31 19.53
N ILE A 388 -20.07 11.61 18.66
CA ILE A 388 -19.29 12.86 18.71
C ILE A 388 -19.77 13.94 17.72
N ILE A 389 -20.71 13.63 16.82
CA ILE A 389 -21.25 14.61 15.86
C ILE A 389 -22.00 15.77 16.55
N PRO A 390 -22.93 15.55 17.51
CA PRO A 390 -23.70 16.64 18.11
C PRO A 390 -22.85 17.79 18.69
N PRO A 391 -21.79 17.55 19.49
CA PRO A 391 -20.95 18.64 19.97
C PRO A 391 -20.13 19.33 18.87
N LEU A 392 -19.75 18.61 17.79
CA LEU A 392 -19.00 19.19 16.67
C LEU A 392 -19.88 20.05 15.77
N ALA A 393 -21.15 19.68 15.59
CA ALA A 393 -22.10 20.34 14.69
C ALA A 393 -22.45 21.77 15.13
N GLY A 394 -22.13 22.16 16.37
CA GLY A 394 -22.28 23.53 16.86
C GLY A 394 -21.29 24.54 16.28
N HIS A 395 -20.24 24.08 15.58
CA HIS A 395 -19.18 24.93 15.02
C HIS A 395 -19.19 24.86 13.50
N TRP A 396 -19.26 26.02 12.85
CA TRP A 396 -19.33 26.12 11.38
C TRP A 396 -18.07 25.57 10.69
N GLU A 397 -16.92 25.72 11.33
CA GLU A 397 -15.62 25.27 10.86
C GLU A 397 -15.56 23.75 10.67
N ASN A 398 -16.40 23.00 11.39
CA ASN A 398 -16.47 21.54 11.32
C ASN A 398 -17.37 21.04 10.18
N PHE A 399 -18.07 21.94 9.49
CA PHE A 399 -19.10 21.59 8.51
C PHE A 399 -18.60 20.61 7.44
N GLN A 400 -17.45 20.89 6.84
CA GLN A 400 -16.90 20.05 5.77
C GLN A 400 -16.63 18.61 6.24
N HIS A 401 -16.09 18.45 7.45
CA HIS A 401 -15.77 17.14 8.02
C HIS A 401 -17.02 16.32 8.32
N ILE A 402 -18.07 16.96 8.81
CA ILE A 402 -19.37 16.32 9.06
C ILE A 402 -20.01 15.88 7.74
N MET A 403 -19.97 16.73 6.70
CA MET A 403 -20.49 16.37 5.38
C MET A 403 -19.74 15.21 4.74
N GLU A 404 -18.42 15.16 4.91
CA GLU A 404 -17.60 14.05 4.43
C GLU A 404 -17.93 12.74 5.15
N PHE A 405 -18.11 12.77 6.47
CA PHE A 405 -18.58 11.61 7.23
C PHE A 405 -19.94 11.10 6.73
N LEU A 406 -20.93 11.98 6.57
CA LEU A 406 -22.27 11.59 6.08
C LEU A 406 -22.23 11.02 4.66
N PHE A 407 -21.29 11.49 3.83
CA PHE A 407 -21.03 10.89 2.53
C PHE A 407 -20.49 9.45 2.67
N TRP A 408 -19.50 9.22 3.54
CA TRP A 408 -18.96 7.87 3.78
C TRP A 408 -19.95 6.91 4.43
N GLU A 409 -20.84 7.40 5.29
CA GLU A 409 -21.98 6.65 5.82
C GLU A 409 -22.91 6.19 4.69
N ALA A 410 -23.20 7.07 3.73
CA ALA A 410 -24.02 6.72 2.59
C ALA A 410 -23.35 5.70 1.65
N VAL A 411 -22.02 5.71 1.54
CA VAL A 411 -21.27 4.67 0.82
C VAL A 411 -21.39 3.32 1.54
N HIS A 412 -21.36 3.32 2.88
CA HIS A 412 -21.59 2.13 3.69
C HIS A 412 -22.99 1.55 3.46
N PHE A 413 -24.03 2.37 3.46
CA PHE A 413 -25.39 1.90 3.14
C PHE A 413 -25.49 1.21 1.78
N ASN A 414 -24.83 1.74 0.75
CA ASN A 414 -24.74 1.04 -0.55
C ASN A 414 -24.03 -0.32 -0.44
N ASN A 415 -22.93 -0.41 0.31
CA ASN A 415 -22.22 -1.68 0.55
C ASN A 415 -23.06 -2.69 1.35
N CYS A 416 -23.99 -2.20 2.18
CA CYS A 416 -24.96 -2.99 2.93
C CYS A 416 -26.27 -3.26 2.18
N TYR A 417 -26.37 -2.87 0.91
CA TYR A 417 -27.57 -3.02 0.08
C TYR A 417 -28.79 -2.23 0.59
N ASP A 418 -28.58 -1.22 1.44
CA ASP A 418 -29.61 -0.30 1.92
C ASP A 418 -29.71 0.94 1.01
N PHE A 419 -30.18 0.72 -0.21
CA PHE A 419 -30.28 1.76 -1.22
C PHE A 419 -31.27 2.87 -0.82
N ASP A 420 -32.29 2.54 -0.04
CA ASP A 420 -33.29 3.51 0.42
C ASP A 420 -32.72 4.45 1.48
N ALA A 421 -31.92 3.94 2.43
CA ALA A 421 -31.19 4.78 3.38
C ALA A 421 -30.20 5.72 2.65
N THR A 422 -29.46 5.21 1.66
CA THR A 422 -28.59 6.04 0.81
C THR A 422 -29.36 7.18 0.16
N ILE A 423 -30.48 6.86 -0.52
CA ILE A 423 -31.30 7.86 -1.23
C ILE A 423 -31.83 8.90 -0.25
N LYS A 424 -32.34 8.48 0.91
CA LYS A 424 -32.88 9.38 1.93
C LYS A 424 -31.81 10.34 2.45
N LEU A 425 -30.62 9.83 2.76
CA LEU A 425 -29.52 10.65 3.27
C LEU A 425 -29.02 11.62 2.18
N MET A 426 -28.78 11.15 0.96
CA MET A 426 -28.33 11.99 -0.14
C MET A 426 -29.35 13.06 -0.55
N ASN A 427 -30.66 12.78 -0.49
CA ASN A 427 -31.71 13.79 -0.66
C ASN A 427 -31.63 14.89 0.41
N THR A 428 -31.34 14.51 1.66
CA THR A 428 -31.20 15.46 2.77
C THR A 428 -29.96 16.34 2.56
N LEU A 429 -28.83 15.73 2.20
CA LEU A 429 -27.58 16.46 1.94
C LEU A 429 -27.68 17.38 0.72
N GLU A 430 -28.28 16.93 -0.39
CA GLU A 430 -28.47 17.77 -1.58
C GLU A 430 -29.34 18.99 -1.26
N ARG A 431 -30.46 18.81 -0.55
CA ARG A 431 -31.34 19.92 -0.17
C ARG A 431 -30.60 20.92 0.70
N PHE A 432 -29.97 20.44 1.77
CA PHE A 432 -29.18 21.29 2.64
C PHE A 432 -28.11 22.06 1.87
N TYR A 433 -27.43 21.38 0.94
CA TYR A 433 -26.39 21.98 0.11
C TYR A 433 -26.93 23.08 -0.79
N ASN A 434 -28.02 22.84 -1.50
CA ASN A 434 -28.67 23.84 -2.35
C ASN A 434 -29.12 25.05 -1.53
N ASP A 435 -29.83 24.81 -0.43
CA ASP A 435 -30.32 25.86 0.47
C ASP A 435 -29.17 26.72 1.01
N THR A 436 -27.98 26.13 1.22
CA THR A 436 -26.80 26.85 1.73
C THR A 436 -26.05 27.59 0.64
N ILE A 437 -25.82 26.97 -0.52
CA ILE A 437 -25.05 27.52 -1.63
C ILE A 437 -25.77 28.67 -2.32
N GLU A 438 -27.09 28.56 -2.47
CA GLU A 438 -27.91 29.60 -3.10
C GLU A 438 -27.92 30.91 -2.30
N LEU A 439 -27.59 30.87 -1.00
CA LEU A 439 -27.48 32.07 -0.17
C LEU A 439 -26.22 32.90 -0.47
N TYR A 440 -25.14 32.31 -0.99
CA TYR A 440 -23.87 33.04 -1.16
C TYR A 440 -23.98 34.19 -2.18
N PRO A 441 -24.49 33.97 -3.41
CA PRO A 441 -24.65 35.07 -4.37
C PRO A 441 -25.66 36.12 -3.91
N ILE A 442 -26.66 35.72 -3.12
CA ILE A 442 -27.68 36.64 -2.55
C ILE A 442 -27.08 37.51 -1.46
N ALA A 443 -26.32 36.92 -0.53
CA ALA A 443 -25.76 37.61 0.63
C ALA A 443 -24.54 38.47 0.27
N LEU A 444 -23.74 38.03 -0.71
CA LEU A 444 -22.50 38.69 -1.13
C LEU A 444 -22.46 38.84 -2.67
N PRO A 445 -23.36 39.66 -3.24
CA PRO A 445 -23.42 39.86 -4.69
C PRO A 445 -22.13 40.50 -5.22
N GLY A 446 -21.61 39.97 -6.33
CA GLY A 446 -20.37 40.43 -6.96
C GLY A 446 -19.09 39.76 -6.45
N VAL A 447 -19.14 39.03 -5.32
CA VAL A 447 -18.05 38.16 -4.86
C VAL A 447 -18.24 36.75 -5.41
N PHE A 448 -19.46 36.22 -5.31
CA PHE A 448 -19.81 34.89 -5.81
C PHE A 448 -20.55 34.99 -7.14
N PRO A 449 -20.29 34.06 -8.08
CA PRO A 449 -21.06 33.97 -9.33
C PRO A 449 -22.47 33.44 -9.06
N ASP A 450 -23.40 33.70 -9.98
CA ASP A 450 -24.80 33.23 -9.89
C ASP A 450 -24.93 31.70 -9.80
N SER A 451 -23.93 30.96 -10.29
CA SER A 451 -23.84 29.50 -10.20
C SER A 451 -22.50 29.07 -9.63
N ILE A 452 -22.52 28.40 -8.49
CA ILE A 452 -21.34 27.83 -7.82
C ILE A 452 -21.29 26.33 -8.10
N LYS A 453 -20.17 25.86 -8.65
CA LYS A 453 -19.91 24.43 -8.86
C LYS A 453 -19.36 23.78 -7.59
N SER A 454 -19.65 22.48 -7.42
CA SER A 454 -19.22 21.75 -6.24
C SER A 454 -18.96 20.27 -6.48
N ASP A 455 -17.71 19.85 -6.28
CA ASP A 455 -17.34 18.44 -6.28
C ASP A 455 -18.07 17.65 -5.18
N LEU A 456 -18.36 18.26 -4.02
CA LEU A 456 -19.15 17.62 -2.96
C LEU A 456 -20.58 17.34 -3.43
N LYS A 457 -21.23 18.30 -4.09
CA LYS A 457 -22.56 18.08 -4.68
C LYS A 457 -22.53 17.01 -5.76
N GLY A 458 -21.51 17.05 -6.63
CA GLY A 458 -21.26 16.01 -7.63
C GLY A 458 -21.13 14.62 -7.00
N LYS A 459 -20.43 14.49 -5.86
CA LYS A 459 -20.30 13.24 -5.10
C LYS A 459 -21.62 12.80 -4.45
N ILE A 460 -22.40 13.71 -3.86
CA ILE A 460 -23.72 13.41 -3.28
C ILE A 460 -24.65 12.82 -4.35
N LEU A 461 -24.75 13.49 -5.50
CA LEU A 461 -25.50 13.01 -6.66
C LEU A 461 -24.94 11.69 -7.19
N GLY A 462 -23.60 11.59 -7.27
CA GLY A 462 -22.84 10.41 -7.64
C GLY A 462 -23.12 9.16 -6.80
N ASN A 463 -23.41 9.33 -5.51
CA ASN A 463 -23.74 8.21 -4.63
C ASN A 463 -25.23 7.85 -4.71
N ARG A 464 -26.10 8.85 -4.87
CA ARG A 464 -27.55 8.63 -5.05
C ARG A 464 -27.87 7.95 -6.37
N LEU A 465 -27.21 8.33 -7.47
CA LEU A 465 -27.39 7.67 -8.76
C LEU A 465 -27.01 6.18 -8.70
N GLN A 466 -25.98 5.82 -7.93
CA GLN A 466 -25.59 4.42 -7.76
C GLN A 466 -26.70 3.63 -7.06
N ALA A 467 -27.27 4.19 -5.99
CA ALA A 467 -28.42 3.58 -5.31
C ALA A 467 -29.63 3.43 -6.25
N TYR A 468 -29.96 4.45 -7.05
CA TYR A 468 -31.03 4.36 -8.05
C TYR A 468 -30.76 3.34 -9.14
N MET A 469 -29.52 3.25 -9.62
CA MET A 469 -29.10 2.27 -10.61
C MET A 469 -29.27 0.84 -10.07
N PHE A 470 -28.89 0.59 -8.82
CA PHE A 470 -29.08 -0.72 -8.20
C PHE A 470 -30.55 -1.04 -7.96
N LYS A 471 -31.36 -0.06 -7.54
CA LYS A 471 -32.82 -0.21 -7.49
C LYS A 471 -33.44 -0.47 -8.86
N GLY A 472 -32.85 0.05 -9.93
CA GLY A 472 -33.25 -0.16 -11.32
C GLY A 472 -33.43 -1.62 -11.70
N ARG A 473 -32.66 -2.51 -11.08
CA ARG A 473 -32.67 -3.96 -11.32
C ARG A 473 -33.90 -4.66 -10.74
N LEU A 474 -34.60 -3.99 -9.82
CA LEU A 474 -35.88 -4.43 -9.25
C LEU A 474 -37.04 -3.60 -9.79
N ASP A 475 -36.81 -2.30 -10.01
CA ASP A 475 -37.76 -1.34 -10.56
C ASP A 475 -37.09 -0.50 -11.67
N PRO A 476 -37.28 -0.87 -12.95
CA PRO A 476 -36.66 -0.18 -14.08
C PRO A 476 -36.95 1.33 -14.18
N ALA A 477 -38.02 1.82 -13.53
CA ALA A 477 -38.29 3.26 -13.48
C ALA A 477 -37.17 4.03 -12.76
N SER A 478 -36.44 3.38 -11.84
CA SER A 478 -35.33 3.97 -11.09
C SER A 478 -34.13 4.33 -11.98
N TYR A 479 -33.95 3.68 -13.14
CA TYR A 479 -32.87 4.07 -14.07
C TYR A 479 -33.01 5.52 -14.55
N ARG A 480 -34.24 6.01 -14.76
CA ARG A 480 -34.46 7.42 -15.16
C ARG A 480 -34.03 8.40 -14.07
N LEU A 481 -34.19 8.02 -12.80
CA LEU A 481 -33.72 8.82 -11.67
C LEU A 481 -32.19 8.84 -11.61
N ALA A 482 -31.54 7.69 -11.84
CA ALA A 482 -30.09 7.60 -11.93
C ALA A 482 -29.52 8.43 -13.09
N GLN A 483 -30.18 8.39 -14.27
CA GLN A 483 -29.82 9.21 -15.42
C GLN A 483 -29.90 10.71 -15.10
N ARG A 484 -31.01 11.17 -14.51
CA ARG A 484 -31.18 12.57 -14.11
C ARG A 484 -30.10 13.04 -13.13
N ASP A 485 -29.81 12.23 -12.11
CA ASP A 485 -28.76 12.56 -11.14
C ASP A 485 -27.37 12.57 -11.80
N SER A 486 -27.15 11.71 -12.81
CA SER A 486 -25.90 11.70 -13.57
C SER A 486 -25.71 12.97 -14.39
N ASP A 487 -26.74 13.43 -15.09
CA ASP A 487 -26.70 14.69 -15.85
C ASP A 487 -26.39 15.87 -14.91
N ALA A 488 -27.10 15.95 -13.78
CA ALA A 488 -26.89 17.00 -12.78
C ALA A 488 -25.49 16.97 -12.14
N ALA A 489 -24.91 15.78 -11.95
CA ALA A 489 -23.57 15.62 -11.38
C ALA A 489 -22.46 16.00 -12.36
N LEU A 490 -22.61 15.67 -13.65
CA LEU A 490 -21.65 16.07 -14.69
C LEU A 490 -21.49 17.59 -14.79
N ASP A 491 -22.56 18.34 -14.51
CA ASP A 491 -22.51 19.81 -14.48
C ASP A 491 -21.67 20.36 -13.31
N GLN A 492 -21.47 19.57 -12.25
CA GLN A 492 -20.74 19.98 -11.06
C GLN A 492 -19.22 19.80 -11.17
N PHE A 493 -18.77 18.70 -11.75
CA PHE A 493 -17.34 18.37 -11.77
C PHE A 493 -16.53 19.25 -12.72
N THR A 494 -15.31 19.59 -12.31
CA THR A 494 -14.34 20.31 -13.16
C THR A 494 -13.13 19.47 -13.54
N SER A 495 -12.80 18.44 -12.76
CA SER A 495 -11.64 17.59 -13.02
C SER A 495 -11.94 16.58 -14.14
N ALA A 496 -10.97 16.36 -15.04
CA ALA A 496 -11.12 15.37 -16.11
C ALA A 496 -11.25 13.94 -15.57
N HIS A 497 -10.66 13.65 -14.41
CA HIS A 497 -10.72 12.34 -13.77
C HIS A 497 -12.11 12.05 -13.22
N ASP A 498 -12.73 13.01 -12.50
CA ASP A 498 -14.08 12.84 -11.97
C ASP A 498 -15.11 12.74 -13.09
N LEU A 499 -14.97 13.55 -14.14
CA LEU A 499 -15.81 13.46 -15.34
C LEU A 499 -15.70 12.08 -16.01
N SER A 500 -14.47 11.59 -16.23
CA SER A 500 -14.22 10.25 -16.78
C SER A 500 -14.90 9.16 -15.96
N ARG A 501 -14.72 9.18 -14.63
CA ARG A 501 -15.36 8.22 -13.72
C ARG A 501 -16.88 8.31 -13.76
N HIS A 502 -17.42 9.52 -13.91
CA HIS A 502 -18.85 9.72 -13.97
C HIS A 502 -19.48 9.24 -15.28
N TYR A 503 -18.80 9.42 -16.41
CA TYR A 503 -19.20 8.81 -17.67
C TYR A 503 -19.20 7.27 -17.58
N MET A 504 -18.29 6.68 -16.82
CA MET A 504 -18.29 5.24 -16.56
C MET A 504 -19.51 4.79 -15.73
N TYR A 505 -19.96 5.59 -14.76
CA TYR A 505 -21.24 5.33 -14.08
C TYR A 505 -22.43 5.42 -15.04
N ARG A 506 -22.42 6.40 -15.94
CA ARG A 506 -23.48 6.51 -16.95
C ARG A 506 -23.49 5.33 -17.92
N CYS A 507 -22.32 4.87 -18.37
CA CYS A 507 -22.19 3.64 -19.14
C CYS A 507 -22.83 2.45 -18.41
N HIS A 508 -22.64 2.32 -17.11
CA HIS A 508 -23.23 1.25 -16.31
C HIS A 508 -24.76 1.34 -16.27
N ILE A 509 -25.31 2.52 -16.01
CA ILE A 509 -26.77 2.75 -15.98
C ILE A 509 -27.38 2.34 -17.32
N GLU A 510 -26.82 2.81 -18.43
CA GLU A 510 -27.35 2.49 -19.77
C GLU A 510 -27.18 1.02 -20.14
N THR A 511 -26.09 0.38 -19.66
CA THR A 511 -25.90 -1.07 -19.84
C THR A 511 -27.01 -1.86 -19.16
N ASP A 512 -27.29 -1.55 -17.89
CA ASP A 512 -28.31 -2.23 -17.09
C ASP A 512 -29.74 -1.93 -17.59
N ALA A 513 -29.95 -0.73 -18.16
CA ALA A 513 -31.22 -0.36 -18.79
C ALA A 513 -31.43 -0.98 -20.19
N GLY A 514 -30.43 -1.66 -20.76
CA GLY A 514 -30.47 -2.25 -22.10
C GLY A 514 -30.19 -1.27 -23.26
N ASN A 515 -29.79 -0.03 -22.95
CA ASN A 515 -29.48 1.02 -23.93
C ASN A 515 -28.01 0.90 -24.38
N PHE A 516 -27.67 -0.19 -25.06
CA PHE A 516 -26.26 -0.54 -25.31
C PHE A 516 -25.48 0.45 -26.18
N GLN A 517 -26.15 1.19 -27.08
CA GLN A 517 -25.48 2.22 -27.89
C GLN A 517 -25.11 3.46 -27.04
N ASP A 518 -26.02 3.89 -26.17
CA ASP A 518 -25.74 4.98 -25.23
C ASP A 518 -24.64 4.55 -24.23
N ALA A 519 -24.69 3.29 -23.76
CA ALA A 519 -23.63 2.74 -22.92
C ALA A 519 -22.25 2.79 -23.61
N LEU A 520 -22.18 2.40 -24.89
CA LEU A 520 -20.95 2.48 -25.68
C LEU A 520 -20.45 3.92 -25.85
N HIS A 521 -21.37 4.86 -26.09
CA HIS A 521 -21.05 6.29 -26.18
C HIS A 521 -20.45 6.83 -24.89
N TYR A 522 -21.07 6.56 -23.73
CA TYR A 522 -20.54 7.01 -22.45
C TYR A 522 -19.24 6.29 -22.06
N LEU A 523 -19.06 5.03 -22.44
CA LEU A 523 -17.78 4.34 -22.29
C LEU A 523 -16.67 5.05 -23.09
N ALA A 524 -16.96 5.45 -24.33
CA ALA A 524 -16.04 6.21 -25.16
C ALA A 524 -15.65 7.55 -24.51
N LEU A 525 -16.63 8.31 -23.99
CA LEU A 525 -16.36 9.55 -23.25
C LEU A 525 -15.49 9.30 -22.01
N GLY A 526 -15.77 8.22 -21.27
CA GLY A 526 -14.99 7.84 -20.10
C GLY A 526 -13.52 7.52 -20.42
N VAL A 527 -13.21 7.00 -21.61
CA VAL A 527 -11.82 6.80 -22.10
C VAL A 527 -11.32 7.97 -22.95
N ASN A 528 -11.91 9.15 -22.78
CA ASN A 528 -11.55 10.41 -23.43
C ASN A 528 -11.62 10.37 -24.97
N LYS A 529 -12.59 9.63 -25.53
CA LYS A 529 -12.95 9.65 -26.95
C LYS A 529 -14.22 10.48 -27.12
N LYS A 530 -14.05 11.73 -27.55
CA LYS A 530 -15.12 12.74 -27.66
C LYS A 530 -15.78 12.80 -29.04
N GLN A 531 -15.41 11.91 -29.96
CA GLN A 531 -16.06 11.83 -31.27
C GLN A 531 -17.50 11.31 -31.12
N GLN A 532 -18.38 11.74 -32.02
CA GLN A 532 -19.80 11.38 -32.00
C GLN A 532 -20.02 9.89 -32.35
N GLU A 533 -19.18 9.33 -33.23
CA GLU A 533 -19.14 7.91 -33.55
C GLU A 533 -17.77 7.36 -33.16
N VAL A 534 -17.74 6.42 -32.21
CA VAL A 534 -16.53 5.74 -31.75
C VAL A 534 -16.77 4.24 -31.84
N THR A 535 -15.82 3.54 -32.45
CA THR A 535 -15.89 2.09 -32.64
C THR A 535 -15.41 1.32 -31.41
N THR A 536 -15.85 0.07 -31.25
CA THR A 536 -15.34 -0.84 -30.20
C THR A 536 -13.81 -1.00 -30.26
N GLN A 537 -13.25 -0.92 -31.47
CA GLN A 537 -11.82 -0.98 -31.73
C GLN A 537 -11.06 0.22 -31.13
N GLU A 538 -11.58 1.43 -31.29
CA GLU A 538 -10.95 2.64 -30.75
C GLU A 538 -10.99 2.69 -29.22
N ILE A 539 -12.07 2.20 -28.61
CA ILE A 539 -12.19 2.08 -27.15
C ILE A 539 -11.18 1.04 -26.64
N ALA A 540 -11.14 -0.16 -27.24
CA ALA A 540 -10.20 -1.20 -26.86
C ALA A 540 -8.74 -0.76 -27.03
N ALA A 541 -8.42 -0.02 -28.10
CA ALA A 541 -7.11 0.56 -28.32
C ALA A 541 -6.72 1.58 -27.24
N ALA A 542 -7.67 2.42 -26.81
CA ALA A 542 -7.45 3.39 -25.73
C ALA A 542 -7.15 2.69 -24.40
N LEU A 543 -7.94 1.67 -24.05
CA LEU A 543 -7.72 0.86 -22.85
C LEU A 543 -6.36 0.14 -22.90
N ALA A 544 -5.99 -0.47 -24.03
CA ALA A 544 -4.69 -1.12 -24.17
C ALA A 544 -3.50 -0.15 -24.03
N GLY A 545 -3.69 1.12 -24.38
CA GLY A 545 -2.69 2.18 -24.26
C GLY A 545 -2.54 2.74 -22.84
N ASP A 546 -3.45 2.44 -21.92
CA ASP A 546 -3.49 3.01 -20.57
C ASP A 546 -2.49 2.35 -19.61
N ARG A 547 -1.21 2.71 -19.78
CA ARG A 547 -0.12 2.19 -18.94
C ARG A 547 -0.06 2.85 -17.55
N HIS A 548 -0.62 4.04 -17.41
CA HIS A 548 -0.62 4.82 -16.18
C HIS A 548 -1.88 4.64 -15.34
N ARG A 549 -2.82 3.82 -15.82
CA ARG A 549 -4.10 3.51 -15.16
C ARG A 549 -4.99 4.74 -15.00
N GLU A 550 -4.99 5.62 -15.99
CA GLU A 550 -5.85 6.81 -16.04
C GLU A 550 -7.35 6.42 -16.09
N TYR A 551 -7.66 5.23 -16.60
CA TYR A 551 -9.01 4.67 -16.71
C TYR A 551 -9.16 3.37 -15.91
N ASP A 552 -8.77 3.37 -14.62
CA ASP A 552 -8.75 2.22 -13.71
C ASP A 552 -9.97 1.26 -13.83
N PHE A 553 -11.17 1.80 -14.08
CA PHE A 553 -12.42 1.04 -14.19
C PHE A 553 -12.92 0.80 -15.63
N GLY A 554 -12.26 1.36 -16.64
CA GLY A 554 -12.73 1.30 -18.03
C GLY A 554 -12.83 -0.12 -18.57
N LEU A 555 -11.88 -0.99 -18.24
CA LEU A 555 -11.90 -2.40 -18.66
C LEU A 555 -13.05 -3.18 -18.01
N MET A 556 -13.43 -2.83 -16.77
CA MET A 556 -14.57 -3.41 -16.07
C MET A 556 -15.89 -3.08 -16.77
N HIS A 557 -16.10 -1.80 -17.11
CA HIS A 557 -17.31 -1.37 -17.82
C HIS A 557 -17.36 -1.92 -19.24
N TYR A 558 -16.22 -2.03 -19.93
CA TYR A 558 -16.13 -2.72 -21.22
C TYR A 558 -16.58 -4.18 -21.12
N ALA A 559 -16.07 -4.93 -20.14
CA ALA A 559 -16.44 -6.32 -19.93
C ALA A 559 -17.92 -6.48 -19.55
N ARG A 560 -18.47 -5.57 -18.72
CA ARG A 560 -19.88 -5.58 -18.33
C ARG A 560 -20.82 -5.33 -19.51
N LEU A 561 -20.54 -4.31 -20.33
CA LEU A 561 -21.32 -4.03 -21.54
C LEU A 561 -21.26 -5.19 -22.53
N MET A 562 -20.07 -5.76 -22.75
CA MET A 562 -19.88 -6.92 -23.63
C MET A 562 -20.69 -8.14 -23.15
N ALA A 563 -20.73 -8.40 -21.84
CA ALA A 563 -21.51 -9.49 -21.27
C ALA A 563 -23.02 -9.26 -21.39
N ALA A 564 -23.49 -8.05 -21.06
CA ALA A 564 -24.91 -7.69 -21.11
C ALA A 564 -25.48 -7.69 -22.54
N ALA A 565 -24.67 -7.30 -23.52
CA ALA A 565 -25.06 -7.32 -24.93
C ALA A 565 -24.99 -8.71 -25.58
N ALA A 566 -24.61 -9.76 -24.84
CA ALA A 566 -24.50 -11.12 -25.36
C ALA A 566 -25.81 -11.91 -25.22
N PRO A 567 -26.18 -12.74 -26.22
CA PRO A 567 -25.55 -12.89 -27.53
C PRO A 567 -26.05 -11.81 -28.51
N GLY A 568 -25.14 -10.97 -29.02
CA GLY A 568 -25.48 -9.88 -29.94
C GLY A 568 -24.27 -9.39 -30.74
N GLU A 569 -24.53 -8.68 -31.83
CA GLU A 569 -23.48 -8.18 -32.74
C GLU A 569 -22.48 -7.28 -32.01
N LEU A 570 -22.95 -6.37 -31.16
CA LEU A 570 -22.10 -5.50 -30.35
C LEU A 570 -21.14 -6.31 -29.48
N ALA A 571 -21.64 -7.33 -28.77
CA ALA A 571 -20.81 -8.18 -27.91
C ALA A 571 -19.72 -8.92 -28.72
N GLY A 572 -20.08 -9.43 -29.91
CA GLY A 572 -19.11 -10.04 -30.83
C GLY A 572 -18.03 -9.05 -31.31
N ASN A 573 -18.43 -7.83 -31.67
CA ASN A 573 -17.51 -6.76 -32.07
C ASN A 573 -16.59 -6.32 -30.92
N MET A 574 -17.11 -6.29 -29.69
CA MET A 574 -16.33 -5.99 -28.50
C MET A 574 -15.32 -7.10 -28.17
N GLU A 575 -15.69 -8.37 -28.32
CA GLU A 575 -14.78 -9.49 -28.12
C GLU A 575 -13.65 -9.51 -29.16
N GLN A 576 -13.97 -9.25 -30.43
CA GLN A 576 -12.95 -9.16 -31.48
C GLN A 576 -11.94 -8.04 -31.19
N ALA A 577 -12.41 -6.88 -30.75
CA ALA A 577 -11.55 -5.77 -30.34
C ALA A 577 -10.71 -6.12 -29.10
N TRP A 578 -11.29 -6.82 -28.11
CA TRP A 578 -10.59 -7.31 -26.93
C TRP A 578 -9.39 -8.18 -27.29
N GLN A 579 -9.59 -9.15 -28.20
CA GLN A 579 -8.53 -10.06 -28.66
C GLN A 579 -7.45 -9.34 -29.46
N LYS A 580 -7.86 -8.49 -30.42
CA LYS A 580 -6.94 -7.75 -31.29
C LYS A 580 -6.01 -6.82 -30.52
N HIS A 581 -6.51 -6.20 -29.45
CA HIS A 581 -5.73 -5.30 -28.59
C HIS A 581 -5.13 -5.99 -27.36
N ALA A 582 -5.23 -7.32 -27.28
CA ALA A 582 -4.65 -8.14 -26.22
C ALA A 582 -5.00 -7.66 -24.80
N LEU A 583 -6.27 -7.32 -24.56
CA LEU A 583 -6.72 -6.76 -23.28
C LEU A 583 -6.58 -7.74 -22.09
N ASP A 584 -6.42 -9.05 -22.35
CA ASP A 584 -6.03 -10.03 -21.32
C ASP A 584 -4.67 -9.72 -20.66
N ASN A 585 -3.82 -8.93 -21.33
CA ASN A 585 -2.51 -8.50 -20.81
C ASN A 585 -2.57 -7.13 -20.12
N HIS A 586 -3.74 -6.52 -19.99
CA HIS A 586 -3.87 -5.19 -19.40
C HIS A 586 -3.28 -5.15 -17.98
N PRO A 587 -2.52 -4.10 -17.60
CA PRO A 587 -1.89 -4.01 -16.29
C PRO A 587 -2.84 -4.19 -15.10
N VAL A 588 -4.10 -3.79 -15.23
CA VAL A 588 -5.13 -3.95 -14.17
C VAL A 588 -5.28 -5.41 -13.72
N LEU A 589 -5.23 -6.37 -14.66
CA LEU A 589 -5.41 -7.80 -14.40
C LEU A 589 -4.21 -8.44 -13.68
N LYS A 590 -3.08 -7.71 -13.61
CA LYS A 590 -1.85 -8.13 -12.91
C LYS A 590 -1.56 -7.26 -11.68
N GLY A 591 -2.14 -6.07 -11.63
CA GLY A 591 -1.75 -4.98 -10.73
C GLY A 591 -2.72 -4.68 -9.60
N PHE A 592 -3.91 -5.28 -9.61
CA PHE A 592 -4.86 -5.28 -8.49
C PHE A 592 -5.02 -6.70 -7.95
N THR A 593 -5.19 -6.81 -6.64
CA THR A 593 -5.44 -8.09 -5.96
C THR A 593 -6.92 -8.45 -5.94
N ASP A 594 -7.80 -7.44 -5.98
CA ASP A 594 -9.25 -7.53 -5.85
C ASP A 594 -9.94 -6.64 -6.92
N HIS A 595 -10.81 -5.72 -6.50
CA HIS A 595 -11.57 -4.81 -7.36
C HIS A 595 -10.66 -3.93 -8.22
N PRO A 596 -10.89 -3.82 -9.55
CA PRO A 596 -12.06 -4.30 -10.31
C PRO A 596 -11.89 -5.66 -11.02
N VAL A 597 -10.88 -6.46 -10.67
CA VAL A 597 -10.47 -7.66 -11.43
C VAL A 597 -11.50 -8.79 -11.36
N GLU A 598 -12.15 -8.98 -10.21
CA GLU A 598 -13.20 -9.98 -10.03
C GLU A 598 -14.37 -9.74 -10.97
N ILE A 599 -14.78 -8.48 -11.17
CA ILE A 599 -15.87 -8.14 -12.07
C ILE A 599 -15.45 -8.32 -13.53
N ILE A 600 -14.24 -7.92 -13.90
CA ILE A 600 -13.72 -8.17 -15.25
C ILE A 600 -13.74 -9.67 -15.54
N CYS A 601 -13.23 -10.48 -14.62
CA CYS A 601 -13.21 -11.94 -14.77
C CYS A 601 -14.62 -12.53 -14.79
N TRP A 602 -15.52 -12.05 -13.91
CA TRP A 602 -16.91 -12.47 -13.90
C TRP A 602 -17.56 -12.21 -15.25
N LYS A 603 -17.61 -10.95 -15.70
CA LYS A 603 -18.33 -10.57 -16.92
C LYS A 603 -17.70 -11.15 -18.19
N LYS A 604 -16.38 -11.32 -18.22
CA LYS A 604 -15.71 -12.08 -19.30
C LYS A 604 -16.17 -13.54 -19.34
N GLY A 605 -16.33 -14.16 -18.17
CA GLY A 605 -16.88 -15.51 -18.07
C GLY A 605 -18.35 -15.57 -18.48
N SER A 606 -19.18 -14.61 -18.06
CA SER A 606 -20.58 -14.48 -18.45
C SER A 606 -20.74 -14.42 -19.97
N TYR A 607 -19.92 -13.61 -20.66
CA TYR A 607 -19.90 -13.54 -22.12
C TYR A 607 -19.64 -14.92 -22.76
N TYR A 608 -18.62 -15.65 -22.29
CA TYR A 608 -18.31 -16.97 -22.84
C TYR A 608 -19.39 -18.01 -22.54
N LEU A 609 -20.01 -17.96 -21.37
CA LEU A 609 -21.14 -18.84 -21.04
C LEU A 609 -22.35 -18.55 -21.92
N ALA A 610 -22.71 -17.28 -22.09
CA ALA A 610 -23.84 -16.84 -22.92
C ALA A 610 -23.64 -17.18 -24.41
N THR A 611 -22.40 -17.21 -24.90
CA THR A 611 -22.05 -17.57 -26.29
C THR A 611 -21.74 -19.06 -26.48
N GLY A 612 -21.92 -19.90 -25.45
CA GLY A 612 -21.78 -21.36 -25.53
C GLY A 612 -20.34 -21.88 -25.35
N SER A 613 -19.36 -21.01 -25.10
CA SER A 613 -17.96 -21.35 -24.81
C SER A 613 -17.77 -21.78 -23.34
N ILE A 614 -18.46 -22.85 -22.93
CA ILE A 614 -18.63 -23.21 -21.51
C ILE A 614 -17.30 -23.37 -20.76
N LYS A 615 -16.31 -24.08 -21.33
CA LYS A 615 -15.02 -24.30 -20.65
C LYS A 615 -14.27 -23.00 -20.35
N ALA A 616 -14.26 -22.06 -21.31
CA ALA A 616 -13.62 -20.76 -21.13
C ALA A 616 -14.37 -19.93 -20.10
N GLY A 617 -15.71 -19.94 -20.14
CA GLY A 617 -16.55 -19.25 -19.16
C GLY A 617 -16.29 -19.70 -17.73
N LEU A 618 -16.21 -21.01 -17.49
CA LEU A 618 -15.93 -21.57 -16.17
C LEU A 618 -14.53 -21.21 -15.66
N GLU A 619 -13.54 -21.13 -16.53
CA GLU A 619 -12.17 -20.75 -16.15
C GLU A 619 -12.09 -19.29 -15.69
N TRP A 620 -12.79 -18.38 -16.37
CA TRP A 620 -12.90 -16.99 -15.97
C TRP A 620 -13.70 -16.80 -14.67
N HIS A 621 -14.81 -17.52 -14.50
CA HIS A 621 -15.55 -17.52 -13.24
C HIS A 621 -14.71 -18.08 -12.09
N ARG A 622 -13.90 -19.13 -12.31
CA ARG A 622 -12.98 -19.65 -11.30
C ARG A 622 -12.04 -18.56 -10.77
N ARG A 623 -11.44 -17.77 -11.66
CA ARG A 623 -10.58 -16.64 -11.29
C ARG A 623 -11.33 -15.57 -10.49
N ALA A 624 -12.57 -15.24 -10.89
CA ALA A 624 -13.41 -14.31 -10.14
C ALA A 624 -13.71 -14.83 -8.73
N LEU A 625 -14.07 -16.11 -8.59
CA LEU A 625 -14.39 -16.75 -7.31
C LEU A 625 -13.19 -16.86 -6.37
N GLU A 626 -11.99 -17.09 -6.91
CA GLU A 626 -10.74 -17.10 -6.14
C GLU A 626 -10.46 -15.74 -5.49
N ILE A 627 -10.78 -14.65 -6.19
CA ILE A 627 -10.68 -13.30 -5.64
C ILE A 627 -11.80 -13.07 -4.60
N CYS A 628 -13.06 -13.33 -4.98
CA CYS A 628 -14.23 -13.04 -4.16
C CYS A 628 -14.23 -13.73 -2.78
N PHE A 629 -13.64 -14.93 -2.69
CA PHE A 629 -13.63 -15.73 -1.45
C PHE A 629 -12.23 -15.83 -0.81
N ARG A 630 -11.30 -14.95 -1.16
CA ARG A 630 -9.95 -14.95 -0.58
C ARG A 630 -9.93 -14.39 0.85
N ASP A 631 -10.67 -13.31 1.07
CA ASP A 631 -10.73 -12.60 2.35
C ASP A 631 -12.10 -12.81 3.00
N ASN A 632 -12.10 -13.28 4.25
CA ASN A 632 -13.32 -13.57 4.99
C ASN A 632 -13.96 -12.32 5.60
N ASP A 633 -13.22 -11.22 5.70
CA ASP A 633 -13.72 -9.96 6.25
C ASP A 633 -14.31 -9.04 5.16
N ASN A 634 -14.03 -9.31 3.89
CA ASN A 634 -14.60 -8.59 2.76
C ASN A 634 -15.95 -9.19 2.34
N VAL A 635 -16.98 -8.93 3.14
CA VAL A 635 -18.32 -9.48 2.92
C VAL A 635 -18.89 -9.03 1.57
N THR A 636 -18.59 -7.80 1.13
CA THR A 636 -19.01 -7.29 -0.18
C THR A 636 -18.46 -8.17 -1.32
N LEU A 637 -17.16 -8.49 -1.35
CA LEU A 637 -16.60 -9.43 -2.33
C LEU A 637 -17.22 -10.82 -2.24
N GLN A 638 -17.49 -11.32 -1.03
CA GLN A 638 -18.12 -12.62 -0.86
C GLN A 638 -19.53 -12.67 -1.48
N THR A 639 -20.31 -11.61 -1.31
CA THR A 639 -21.64 -11.50 -1.93
C THR A 639 -21.56 -11.38 -3.47
N ILE A 640 -20.50 -10.79 -4.01
CA ILE A 640 -20.20 -10.84 -5.46
C ILE A 640 -19.95 -12.26 -5.91
N GLY A 641 -19.16 -13.03 -5.15
CA GLY A 641 -18.92 -14.44 -5.41
C GLY A 641 -20.20 -15.29 -5.43
N LEU A 642 -21.20 -14.97 -4.61
CA LEU A 642 -22.53 -15.59 -4.68
C LEU A 642 -23.22 -15.27 -6.02
N GLY A 643 -23.15 -14.03 -6.49
CA GLY A 643 -23.63 -13.62 -7.82
C GLY A 643 -23.00 -14.42 -8.95
N VAL A 644 -21.66 -14.57 -8.93
CA VAL A 644 -20.91 -15.37 -9.91
C VAL A 644 -21.39 -16.82 -9.92
N LEU A 645 -21.56 -17.44 -8.75
CA LEU A 645 -22.03 -18.84 -8.65
C LEU A 645 -23.47 -19.00 -9.14
N ALA A 646 -24.36 -18.06 -8.80
CA ALA A 646 -25.74 -18.06 -9.26
C ALA A 646 -25.80 -17.92 -10.79
N GLU A 647 -25.05 -16.99 -11.37
CA GLU A 647 -25.02 -16.80 -12.83
C GLU A 647 -24.43 -18.01 -13.54
N GLN A 648 -23.34 -18.57 -13.00
CA GLN A 648 -22.74 -19.81 -13.49
C GLN A 648 -23.78 -20.94 -13.52
N ALA A 649 -24.52 -21.14 -12.43
CA ALA A 649 -25.55 -22.16 -12.35
C ALA A 649 -26.69 -21.88 -13.36
N GLY A 650 -27.12 -20.62 -13.50
CA GLY A 650 -28.15 -20.21 -14.45
C GLY A 650 -27.80 -20.56 -15.89
N HIS A 651 -26.59 -20.21 -16.36
CA HIS A 651 -26.15 -20.59 -17.71
C HIS A 651 -25.97 -22.10 -17.89
N LEU A 652 -25.41 -22.80 -16.88
CA LEU A 652 -25.22 -24.25 -16.96
C LEU A 652 -26.53 -25.03 -16.93
N ALA A 653 -27.61 -24.47 -16.37
CA ALA A 653 -28.93 -25.08 -16.41
C ALA A 653 -29.38 -25.32 -17.87
N GLY A 654 -29.14 -24.35 -18.77
CA GLY A 654 -29.46 -24.45 -20.20
C GLY A 654 -28.43 -25.15 -21.09
N ALA A 655 -27.22 -25.47 -20.60
CA ALA A 655 -26.10 -25.94 -21.42
C ALA A 655 -26.12 -27.45 -21.82
N GLY A 656 -27.23 -28.15 -21.58
CA GLY A 656 -27.40 -29.59 -21.88
C GLY A 656 -26.85 -30.54 -20.81
N ASP A 657 -27.20 -31.84 -20.88
CA ASP A 657 -26.96 -32.81 -19.79
C ASP A 657 -25.50 -33.09 -19.43
N ARG A 658 -24.57 -32.88 -20.37
CA ARG A 658 -23.13 -33.08 -20.12
C ARG A 658 -22.57 -32.19 -19.01
N TYR A 659 -23.21 -31.06 -18.72
CA TYR A 659 -22.78 -30.11 -17.67
C TYR A 659 -23.60 -30.19 -16.38
N ARG A 660 -24.38 -31.26 -16.21
CA ARG A 660 -25.24 -31.45 -15.03
C ARG A 660 -24.44 -31.49 -13.73
N LYS A 661 -23.21 -32.00 -13.77
CA LYS A 661 -22.33 -32.08 -12.60
C LYS A 661 -21.85 -30.69 -12.18
N GLU A 662 -21.40 -29.89 -13.14
CA GLU A 662 -20.93 -28.52 -12.96
C GLU A 662 -22.06 -27.63 -12.44
N TYR A 663 -23.28 -27.77 -12.98
CA TYR A 663 -24.48 -27.12 -12.47
C TYR A 663 -24.71 -27.43 -10.99
N LYS A 664 -24.79 -28.73 -10.63
CA LYS A 664 -25.01 -29.16 -9.25
C LYS A 664 -23.93 -28.66 -8.30
N ASN A 665 -22.67 -28.66 -8.74
CA ASN A 665 -21.55 -28.14 -7.97
C ASN A 665 -21.66 -26.64 -7.72
N ALA A 666 -22.06 -25.86 -8.74
CA ALA A 666 -22.24 -24.41 -8.62
C ALA A 666 -23.35 -24.06 -7.61
N VAL A 667 -24.53 -24.69 -7.73
CA VAL A 667 -25.65 -24.48 -6.81
C VAL A 667 -25.29 -24.91 -5.39
N LYS A 668 -24.66 -26.08 -5.22
CA LYS A 668 -24.22 -26.56 -3.91
C LYS A 668 -23.23 -25.59 -3.25
N LYS A 669 -22.22 -25.14 -4.01
CA LYS A 669 -21.23 -24.18 -3.51
C LYS A 669 -21.86 -22.83 -3.16
N ALA A 670 -22.85 -22.38 -3.93
CA ALA A 670 -23.60 -21.15 -3.64
C ALA A 670 -24.35 -21.27 -2.30
N MET A 671 -25.03 -22.40 -2.06
CA MET A 671 -25.73 -22.66 -0.79
C MET A 671 -24.76 -22.76 0.40
N GLU A 672 -23.62 -23.44 0.23
CA GLU A 672 -22.58 -23.52 1.26
C GLU A 672 -22.04 -22.14 1.61
N LYS A 673 -21.67 -21.34 0.61
CA LYS A 673 -21.15 -19.99 0.82
C LYS A 673 -22.21 -19.04 1.38
N TYR A 674 -23.46 -19.15 0.96
CA TYR A 674 -24.55 -18.39 1.57
C TYR A 674 -24.61 -18.64 3.08
N ARG A 675 -24.61 -19.91 3.50
CA ARG A 675 -24.68 -20.27 4.93
C ARG A 675 -23.43 -19.82 5.70
N GLU A 676 -22.27 -19.88 5.06
CA GLU A 676 -21.00 -19.41 5.65
C GLU A 676 -21.00 -17.89 5.86
N ILE A 677 -21.51 -17.11 4.90
CA ILE A 677 -21.56 -15.65 4.98
C ILE A 677 -22.65 -15.22 5.98
N PHE A 678 -23.89 -15.61 5.73
CA PHE A 678 -25.07 -15.16 6.49
C PHE A 678 -25.28 -15.91 7.81
N GLY A 679 -24.44 -16.91 8.11
CA GLY A 679 -24.35 -17.53 9.44
C GLY A 679 -23.43 -16.78 10.40
N GLN A 680 -22.66 -15.79 9.92
CA GLN A 680 -21.78 -14.99 10.77
C GLN A 680 -22.58 -13.98 11.60
N PRO A 681 -22.22 -13.77 12.89
CA PRO A 681 -22.84 -12.73 13.70
C PRO A 681 -22.43 -11.33 13.23
N GLY A 682 -23.29 -10.34 13.52
CA GLY A 682 -22.97 -8.91 13.36
C GLY A 682 -23.06 -8.38 11.93
N LEU A 683 -23.72 -9.08 11.00
CA LEU A 683 -24.02 -8.51 9.69
C LEU A 683 -25.14 -7.45 9.79
N PRO A 684 -25.08 -6.37 8.99
CA PRO A 684 -26.13 -5.37 8.92
C PRO A 684 -27.48 -5.97 8.52
N GLY A 685 -28.56 -5.55 9.19
CA GLY A 685 -29.91 -6.09 8.96
C GLY A 685 -30.38 -5.96 7.51
N ALA A 686 -30.17 -4.80 6.89
CA ALA A 686 -30.53 -4.56 5.49
C ALA A 686 -29.85 -5.55 4.52
N MET A 687 -28.61 -5.95 4.80
CA MET A 687 -27.89 -6.94 3.99
C MET A 687 -28.51 -8.33 4.16
N VAL A 688 -28.88 -8.72 5.39
CA VAL A 688 -29.58 -10.00 5.63
C VAL A 688 -30.93 -10.02 4.91
N ASP A 689 -31.69 -8.93 4.99
CA ASP A 689 -33.01 -8.80 4.36
C ASP A 689 -32.92 -8.86 2.83
N TYR A 690 -31.93 -8.19 2.24
CA TYR A 690 -31.70 -8.22 0.79
C TYR A 690 -31.48 -9.63 0.25
N PHE A 691 -30.82 -10.49 1.02
CA PHE A 691 -30.47 -11.85 0.64
C PHE A 691 -31.46 -12.92 1.12
N ALA A 692 -32.51 -12.55 1.86
CA ALA A 692 -33.44 -13.49 2.51
C ALA A 692 -34.12 -14.48 1.55
N SER A 693 -34.32 -14.12 0.27
CA SER A 693 -34.96 -14.99 -0.73
C SER A 693 -34.01 -16.05 -1.32
N TRP A 694 -32.69 -15.90 -1.17
CA TRP A 694 -31.70 -16.76 -1.83
C TRP A 694 -31.80 -18.24 -1.45
N PRO A 695 -31.96 -18.63 -0.18
CA PRO A 695 -32.01 -20.05 0.21
C PRO A 695 -33.13 -20.82 -0.49
N ALA A 696 -34.31 -20.20 -0.63
CA ALA A 696 -35.46 -20.83 -1.28
C ALA A 696 -35.17 -21.14 -2.76
N VAL A 697 -34.63 -20.16 -3.49
CA VAL A 697 -34.28 -20.31 -4.90
C VAL A 697 -33.16 -21.34 -5.09
N LEU A 698 -32.11 -21.29 -4.26
CA LEU A 698 -31.00 -22.24 -4.34
C LEU A 698 -31.46 -23.67 -4.01
N GLN A 699 -32.36 -23.85 -3.03
CA GLN A 699 -32.92 -25.15 -2.70
C GLN A 699 -33.75 -25.71 -3.86
N GLN A 700 -34.60 -24.88 -4.49
CA GLN A 700 -35.35 -25.27 -5.67
C GLN A 700 -34.42 -25.70 -6.82
N ALA A 701 -33.32 -24.98 -7.04
CA ALA A 701 -32.31 -25.30 -8.05
C ALA A 701 -31.50 -26.59 -7.73
N MET A 702 -31.43 -27.02 -6.47
CA MET A 702 -30.84 -28.32 -6.12
C MET A 702 -31.77 -29.49 -6.49
N GLU A 703 -33.08 -29.27 -6.42
CA GLU A 703 -34.10 -30.28 -6.67
C GLU A 703 -34.45 -30.40 -8.16
N ARG A 704 -34.49 -29.27 -8.87
CA ARG A 704 -34.90 -29.17 -10.27
C ARG A 704 -33.88 -28.43 -11.12
N ARG A 705 -33.85 -28.75 -12.41
CA ARG A 705 -33.02 -28.10 -13.43
C ARG A 705 -33.89 -27.91 -14.66
N ASP A 706 -34.47 -26.74 -14.75
CA ASP A 706 -35.44 -26.31 -15.77
C ASP A 706 -35.22 -24.82 -16.11
N GLU A 707 -35.97 -24.30 -17.07
CA GLU A 707 -35.84 -22.90 -17.52
C GLU A 707 -36.22 -21.90 -16.42
N ASP A 708 -37.21 -22.22 -15.59
CA ASP A 708 -37.66 -21.36 -14.49
C ASP A 708 -36.57 -21.22 -13.41
N THR A 709 -35.94 -22.33 -13.03
CA THR A 709 -34.80 -22.32 -12.09
C THR A 709 -33.59 -21.61 -12.70
N ALA A 710 -33.34 -21.76 -13.99
CA ALA A 710 -32.29 -21.02 -14.69
C ALA A 710 -32.52 -19.51 -14.64
N ALA A 711 -33.73 -19.06 -14.98
CA ALA A 711 -34.11 -17.65 -14.95
C ALA A 711 -34.06 -17.07 -13.53
N ALA A 712 -34.51 -17.82 -12.53
CA ALA A 712 -34.44 -17.41 -11.13
C ALA A 712 -32.99 -17.21 -10.65
N LEU A 713 -32.08 -18.11 -11.01
CA LEU A 713 -30.64 -18.00 -10.68
C LEU A 713 -29.98 -16.80 -11.37
N LEU A 714 -30.29 -16.57 -12.66
CA LEU A 714 -29.80 -15.39 -13.39
C LEU A 714 -30.35 -14.10 -12.78
N ASN A 715 -31.60 -14.09 -12.32
CA ASN A 715 -32.19 -12.94 -11.63
C ASN A 715 -31.49 -12.68 -10.28
N LEU A 716 -31.16 -13.72 -9.50
CA LEU A 716 -30.35 -13.55 -8.28
C LEU A 716 -28.99 -12.90 -8.59
N ALA A 717 -28.31 -13.36 -9.64
CA ALA A 717 -27.04 -12.80 -10.06
C ALA A 717 -27.17 -11.34 -10.52
N HIS A 718 -28.21 -11.02 -11.30
CA HIS A 718 -28.48 -9.67 -11.78
C HIS A 718 -28.70 -8.68 -10.63
N ARG A 719 -29.29 -9.11 -9.52
CA ARG A 719 -29.50 -8.30 -8.31
C ARG A 719 -28.21 -7.93 -7.58
N ILE A 720 -27.05 -8.50 -7.91
CA ILE A 720 -25.79 -8.16 -7.23
C ILE A 720 -25.15 -6.91 -7.86
N PRO A 721 -25.05 -5.76 -7.16
CA PRO A 721 -24.76 -4.43 -7.70
C PRO A 721 -23.42 -4.26 -8.44
N PHE A 722 -22.52 -5.24 -8.35
CA PHE A 722 -21.16 -5.16 -8.86
C PHE A 722 -20.95 -5.93 -10.16
#